data_AF-A0A075A003-F1
#
_entry.id   AF-A0A075A003-F1
#
_cell.length_a   1.000
_cell.length_b   1.000
_cell.length_c   1.000
_cell.angle_alpha   90.00
_cell.angle_beta   90.00
_cell.angle_gamma   90.00
#
_symmetry.space_group_name_H-M   'P 1'
#
loop_
_entity.id
_entity.type
_entity.pdbx_description
1 polymer ?
#
loop_
_entity_poly.entity_id
_entity_poly.type
_entity_poly.pdbx_seq_one_letter_code
_entity_poly.pdbx_strand_id
1 'polypeptide(L)'
;MALKCPALSLRQKPFVAQFLPRWQLLKILLIGLLLFWSALTYFSFPSLSKCDRPTILCELHTSSANPKLYHLSPLVFDSKEHNLETFVPDTPTPYLPAGSARGGRHAVLLIKVSDGQKHLTDILEHLFVPYRVVHVQHAQLWTQSPLLAALEQSDSLSFGLIVFERLATYTTLPPDERTALDAYCRRTGIAVIGFLNDGNDFSTEENSLSNVGTLPIYLHRLQTYPEGYYLAKNASIFRILRTGRLQPGRLQQHGSTVTSDCCLATLIPKPGYERHYIPVSFTKVGWISTPSTDIRHRSCVLSEGTESRTEVFQSLVLEDIGLSDGVRRVLFATSSDGYWINSLLIMEAVVHLLGRGIHASPPIAVPLVKEDLIHSPELYVPHDLVRWIMIDVDDVFLHGTGVDFTVDDASLMIIFFVMFSCGRALFVTSQFMATSGVQLPLLRYILLSRLDLRNHFWWFDHLWNHYQVHKLNESELLHLMRLNKQFALVLPRQTCGIYSRFVEMLDFPGGEKRMRDLVFGGSLFYTIVFNPVSVFMTHMTNYKGDRLALYLFDALFRFVRQWTNLQLATAPPIQLAHFYSRRFREFGANDLPLYTDPCADPHSLALWPVGWPCGVDYLPRLVIIGPQKTGSTALVHFLRLHSSLVANHYHWGSTFEELQFFSSDEIYARGIHWYMQQFDSVNNRTGGSVVRFEKSASYFTDVRTPQRMHSLIPDARLVVLLRHPVYRAYSWYQVCLIVLEPLFGYDLHNFQTSSALVLQKDPPGTEPTLLLVYFSSDILTPDPLVSYPVYAQITIRIFIPTTLSQHTLARGDPAARLLSFSQLVRYGANINETVLMTITTHEELLRLGFESTKSSSMQLLLKAIQHLYNRCFRPGDYASYLAEWLKYYQPSQILPVDADHFMRAPADTLRVIQEFLRLPFILNYSTYLEYNSHKGFFCLRPGHHFPPWPGARLSNQPCLGSSKGRLYQHLDPDVQAPALLTKFYATSNKNLIKLFRAHPIWRRWWHAQSNSEYPAWSHGSS
;
A
#
# COMPACT_ATOMS: atom_id res chain seq x y z
N MET A 1 -51.85 -12.15 39.44
CA MET A 1 -52.92 -11.27 39.95
C MET A 1 -52.40 -9.84 39.95
N ALA A 2 -52.79 -9.08 38.91
CA ALA A 2 -53.58 -7.84 38.99
C ALA A 2 -52.65 -6.59 39.00
N LEU A 3 -52.18 -6.07 37.87
CA LEU A 3 -52.82 -5.20 36.84
C LEU A 3 -53.42 -3.86 37.35
N LYS A 4 -52.86 -2.79 36.74
CA LYS A 4 -53.46 -1.53 36.25
C LYS A 4 -53.47 -0.27 37.15
N CYS A 5 -52.74 0.74 36.66
CA CYS A 5 -53.11 2.14 36.35
C CYS A 5 -54.47 2.68 36.84
N PRO A 6 -54.64 4.01 37.09
CA PRO A 6 -54.16 5.09 36.21
C PRO A 6 -53.74 6.44 36.87
N ALA A 7 -53.48 7.41 35.99
CA ALA A 7 -52.92 8.75 36.15
C ALA A 7 -53.78 9.78 36.92
N LEU A 8 -53.13 10.90 37.36
CA LEU A 8 -53.48 12.33 37.14
C LEU A 8 -52.97 13.27 38.26
N SER A 9 -52.06 14.16 37.85
CA SER A 9 -51.99 15.63 38.02
C SER A 9 -52.24 16.37 39.35
N LEU A 10 -51.38 17.40 39.52
CA LEU A 10 -51.64 18.78 40.01
C LEU A 10 -51.47 19.14 41.51
N ARG A 11 -50.36 19.87 41.75
CA ARG A 11 -50.26 21.21 42.40
C ARG A 11 -51.09 21.50 43.68
N GLN A 12 -50.42 21.82 44.79
CA GLN A 12 -50.22 23.19 45.33
C GLN A 12 -49.53 23.18 46.73
N LYS A 13 -48.68 24.19 46.94
CA LYS A 13 -47.95 24.64 48.16
C LYS A 13 -48.92 25.21 49.23
N PRO A 14 -48.49 25.75 50.41
CA PRO A 14 -47.39 25.41 51.36
C PRO A 14 -47.72 25.63 52.88
N PHE A 15 -46.67 25.53 53.73
CA PHE A 15 -46.48 26.03 55.13
C PHE A 15 -47.21 25.25 56.26
N VAL A 16 -46.57 24.91 57.39
CA VAL A 16 -45.93 25.77 58.40
C VAL A 16 -44.83 25.02 59.19
N ALA A 17 -43.80 25.76 59.63
CA ALA A 17 -42.72 25.32 60.51
C ALA A 17 -43.05 25.48 62.01
N GLN A 18 -42.54 24.58 62.86
CA GLN A 18 -42.38 24.82 64.31
C GLN A 18 -41.02 24.32 64.84
N PHE A 19 -40.58 25.01 65.90
CA PHE A 19 -39.25 25.18 66.51
C PHE A 19 -38.50 23.94 67.04
N LEU A 20 -37.16 24.03 67.08
CA LEU A 20 -36.23 23.19 67.87
C LEU A 20 -35.45 24.01 68.94
N PRO A 21 -34.99 23.42 70.07
CA PRO A 21 -34.61 24.12 71.30
C PRO A 21 -33.14 24.64 71.37
N ARG A 22 -32.93 25.64 72.24
CA ARG A 22 -31.72 26.46 72.47
C ARG A 22 -30.36 25.74 72.65
N TRP A 23 -30.30 24.44 72.89
CA TRP A 23 -29.03 23.69 72.99
C TRP A 23 -28.40 23.36 71.63
N GLN A 24 -29.19 23.36 70.54
CA GLN A 24 -28.65 23.28 69.18
C GLN A 24 -28.07 24.61 68.68
N LEU A 25 -28.58 25.74 69.18
CA LEU A 25 -28.04 27.07 68.85
C LEU A 25 -26.61 27.26 69.34
N LEU A 26 -26.24 26.71 70.50
CA LEU A 26 -24.86 26.79 71.01
C LEU A 26 -23.89 25.92 70.19
N LYS A 27 -24.33 24.74 69.72
CA LYS A 27 -23.56 23.90 68.79
C LYS A 27 -23.42 24.53 67.40
N ILE A 28 -24.48 25.18 66.91
CA ILE A 28 -24.44 25.91 65.63
C ILE A 28 -23.55 27.16 65.75
N LEU A 29 -23.52 27.84 66.90
CA LEU A 29 -22.61 28.97 67.14
C LEU A 29 -21.14 28.54 67.26
N LEU A 30 -20.86 27.39 67.89
CA LEU A 30 -19.50 26.83 67.98
C LEU A 30 -19.01 26.30 66.63
N ILE A 31 -19.87 25.61 65.86
CA ILE A 31 -19.55 25.18 64.49
C ILE A 31 -19.44 26.40 63.57
N GLY A 32 -20.28 27.42 63.78
CA GLY A 32 -20.22 28.69 63.07
C GLY A 32 -18.94 29.47 63.38
N LEU A 33 -18.47 29.51 64.63
CA LEU A 33 -17.21 30.12 65.02
C LEU A 33 -16.00 29.35 64.49
N LEU A 34 -16.05 28.02 64.47
CA LEU A 34 -15.01 27.17 63.86
C LEU A 34 -14.96 27.34 62.34
N LEU A 35 -16.11 27.43 61.68
CA LEU A 35 -16.19 27.69 60.24
C LEU A 35 -15.80 29.13 59.91
N PHE A 36 -16.13 30.11 60.76
CA PHE A 36 -15.74 31.51 60.60
C PHE A 36 -14.24 31.73 60.86
N TRP A 37 -13.63 31.02 61.81
CA TRP A 37 -12.18 31.00 61.98
C TRP A 37 -11.46 30.26 60.85
N SER A 38 -12.04 29.16 60.33
CA SER A 38 -11.52 28.51 59.11
C SER A 38 -11.64 29.39 57.88
N ALA A 39 -12.68 30.24 57.81
CA ALA A 39 -12.88 31.19 56.73
C ALA A 39 -11.96 32.43 56.87
N LEU A 40 -11.70 32.92 58.09
CA LEU A 40 -10.78 34.06 58.31
C LEU A 40 -9.31 33.70 58.12
N THR A 41 -8.89 32.46 58.41
CA THR A 41 -7.56 31.97 58.02
C THR A 41 -7.46 31.71 56.50
N TYR A 42 -8.59 31.43 55.83
CA TYR A 42 -8.67 31.34 54.37
C TYR A 42 -8.72 32.71 53.66
N PHE A 43 -9.14 33.78 54.35
CA PHE A 43 -9.32 35.12 53.77
C PHE A 43 -8.27 36.16 54.19
N SER A 44 -7.18 35.73 54.83
CA SER A 44 -6.02 36.59 55.14
C SER A 44 -4.77 36.15 54.36
N PHE A 45 -4.92 35.92 53.06
CA PHE A 45 -3.83 36.00 52.08
C PHE A 45 -4.31 36.92 50.95
N PRO A 46 -3.53 37.94 50.56
CA PRO A 46 -4.02 38.99 49.68
C PRO A 46 -4.32 38.43 48.28
N SER A 47 -5.49 38.81 47.77
CA SER A 47 -5.87 38.92 46.36
C SER A 47 -4.86 38.35 45.34
N LEU A 48 -4.97 37.06 45.05
CA LEU A 48 -4.49 36.47 43.80
C LEU A 48 -5.69 36.24 42.88
N SER A 49 -6.14 37.32 42.26
CA SER A 49 -6.97 37.30 41.05
C SER A 49 -6.15 36.77 39.87
N LYS A 50 -5.99 35.44 39.81
CA LYS A 50 -5.63 34.60 38.65
C LYS A 50 -5.39 33.18 39.18
N CYS A 51 -6.42 32.34 39.16
CA CYS A 51 -6.20 30.89 39.23
C CYS A 51 -5.83 30.41 37.82
N ASP A 52 -4.55 30.58 37.47
CA ASP A 52 -3.96 29.87 36.33
C ASP A 52 -3.88 28.38 36.68
N ARG A 53 -4.48 27.52 35.84
CA ARG A 53 -4.06 26.12 35.71
C ARG A 53 -2.60 26.16 35.23
N PRO A 54 -1.58 25.90 36.08
CA PRO A 54 -0.74 24.70 35.89
C PRO A 54 0.13 24.29 37.12
N THR A 55 -0.21 24.60 38.38
CA THR A 55 0.80 24.45 39.47
C THR A 55 1.17 23.00 39.82
N ILE A 56 0.24 22.03 39.72
CA ILE A 56 0.56 20.60 39.89
C ILE A 56 1.35 20.04 38.69
N LEU A 57 1.17 20.63 37.50
CA LEU A 57 1.84 20.21 36.26
C LEU A 57 3.25 20.82 36.11
N CYS A 58 3.50 22.01 36.68
CA CYS A 58 4.81 22.65 36.64
C CYS A 58 5.83 22.01 37.60
N GLU A 59 5.40 21.50 38.76
CA GLU A 59 6.29 20.70 39.64
C GLU A 59 6.66 19.34 39.01
N LEU A 60 5.79 18.79 38.15
CA LEU A 60 6.06 17.55 37.40
C LEU A 60 6.97 17.76 36.17
N HIS A 61 7.06 18.99 35.64
CA HIS A 61 7.79 19.29 34.40
C HIS A 61 9.30 19.52 34.58
N THR A 62 9.78 19.69 35.82
CA THR A 62 11.13 20.23 36.10
C THR A 62 12.11 19.25 36.75
N SER A 63 11.76 17.98 36.97
CA SER A 63 12.70 16.98 37.49
C SER A 63 12.89 15.78 36.56
N SER A 64 14.15 15.52 36.25
CA SER A 64 14.66 14.26 35.72
C SER A 64 14.06 13.07 36.49
N ALA A 65 13.42 12.15 35.77
CA ALA A 65 12.92 10.86 36.25
C ALA A 65 11.97 10.94 37.45
N ASN A 66 10.65 10.86 37.21
CA ASN A 66 9.72 10.47 38.25
C ASN A 66 10.05 9.01 38.65
N PRO A 67 10.61 8.75 39.85
CA PRO A 67 11.27 7.47 40.17
C PRO A 67 10.31 6.28 40.32
N LYS A 68 9.03 6.45 40.00
CA LYS A 68 7.98 5.45 40.16
C LYS A 68 7.24 5.06 38.87
N LEU A 69 7.63 5.61 37.71
CA LEU A 69 6.90 5.36 36.45
C LEU A 69 6.88 3.87 36.05
N TYR A 70 7.96 3.16 36.33
CA TYR A 70 8.14 1.73 36.11
C TYR A 70 8.89 1.14 37.32
N HIS A 71 8.85 -0.18 37.50
CA HIS A 71 9.58 -0.85 38.59
C HIS A 71 11.05 -1.16 38.25
N LEU A 72 11.40 -1.04 36.97
CA LEU A 72 12.74 -1.37 36.44
C LEU A 72 13.65 -0.14 36.39
N SER A 73 14.94 -0.34 36.11
CA SER A 73 15.83 0.79 35.81
C SER A 73 15.56 1.33 34.39
N PRO A 74 15.50 2.67 34.19
CA PRO A 74 15.20 3.28 32.89
C PRO A 74 16.04 2.70 31.74
N LEU A 75 15.42 2.43 30.58
CA LEU A 75 16.19 2.17 29.36
C LEU A 75 16.83 3.46 28.88
N VAL A 76 18.15 3.56 29.03
CA VAL A 76 18.93 4.69 28.56
C VAL A 76 19.78 4.29 27.37
N PHE A 77 19.78 5.14 26.36
CA PHE A 77 20.76 5.11 25.28
C PHE A 77 21.86 6.12 25.61
N ASP A 78 23.11 5.68 25.58
CA ASP A 78 24.22 6.60 25.76
C ASP A 78 24.28 7.52 24.54
N SER A 79 23.98 8.80 24.76
CA SER A 79 23.94 9.81 23.73
C SER A 79 24.24 11.16 24.34
N LYS A 80 25.14 11.90 23.68
CA LYS A 80 25.67 13.19 24.11
C LYS A 80 25.49 14.22 23.00
N GLU A 81 25.58 15.49 23.38
CA GLU A 81 25.71 16.60 22.43
C GLU A 81 27.16 17.03 22.36
N HIS A 82 27.61 17.47 21.18
CA HIS A 82 28.93 18.05 20.97
C HIS A 82 28.84 19.30 20.11
N ASN A 83 29.88 20.13 20.19
CA ASN A 83 29.98 21.38 19.43
C ASN A 83 31.02 21.33 18.30
N LEU A 84 31.54 20.15 17.97
CA LEU A 84 32.54 19.99 16.90
C LEU A 84 31.99 20.44 15.54
N GLU A 85 32.71 21.36 14.90
CA GLU A 85 32.45 21.84 13.55
C GLU A 85 33.40 21.18 12.55
N THR A 86 32.90 20.91 11.35
CA THR A 86 33.67 20.27 10.27
C THR A 86 34.04 21.27 9.18
N PHE A 87 34.94 20.91 8.27
CA PHE A 87 35.27 21.78 7.13
C PHE A 87 34.03 22.07 6.27
N VAL A 88 33.83 23.34 5.92
CA VAL A 88 32.76 23.83 5.04
C VAL A 88 33.38 24.70 3.93
N PRO A 89 32.81 24.71 2.71
CA PRO A 89 33.25 25.60 1.63
C PRO A 89 33.13 27.10 2.00
N ASP A 90 34.08 27.94 1.56
CA ASP A 90 34.10 29.39 1.83
C ASP A 90 33.01 30.18 1.09
N THR A 91 32.42 29.58 0.06
CA THR A 91 31.32 30.20 -0.69
C THR A 91 30.02 29.56 -0.24
N PRO A 92 29.04 30.35 0.28
CA PRO A 92 27.67 29.93 0.18
C PRO A 92 27.36 29.96 -1.31
N THR A 93 27.62 28.86 -2.04
CA THR A 93 26.88 28.66 -3.29
C THR A 93 25.43 28.88 -2.91
N PRO A 94 24.72 29.86 -3.50
CA PRO A 94 23.33 30.05 -3.20
C PRO A 94 22.69 28.68 -3.30
N TYR A 95 21.84 28.33 -2.33
CA TYR A 95 20.72 27.48 -2.66
C TYR A 95 20.16 28.08 -3.94
N LEU A 96 20.49 27.51 -5.10
CA LEU A 96 19.68 27.68 -6.28
C LEU A 96 18.46 26.86 -5.89
N PRO A 97 17.33 27.46 -5.43
CA PRO A 97 16.09 26.75 -5.55
C PRO A 97 16.06 26.33 -7.02
N ALA A 98 16.02 25.02 -7.27
CA ALA A 98 16.04 24.46 -8.62
C ALA A 98 15.28 25.40 -9.55
N GLY A 99 16.02 26.15 -10.38
CA GLY A 99 15.51 27.35 -11.02
C GLY A 99 14.25 26.97 -11.79
N SER A 100 13.09 27.41 -11.30
CA SER A 100 11.78 27.24 -11.93
C SER A 100 11.59 25.99 -12.80
N ALA A 101 12.08 24.83 -12.37
CA ALA A 101 11.76 23.56 -13.03
C ALA A 101 10.38 23.14 -12.53
N ARG A 102 9.37 23.92 -12.94
CA ARG A 102 7.96 23.53 -12.89
C ARG A 102 7.84 22.26 -13.73
N GLY A 103 7.76 21.12 -13.05
CA GLY A 103 7.37 19.83 -13.61
C GLY A 103 8.51 18.92 -14.04
N GLY A 104 8.65 17.78 -13.34
CA GLY A 104 9.02 16.53 -14.02
C GLY A 104 10.45 15.99 -13.84
N ARG A 105 10.97 15.81 -12.62
CA ARG A 105 12.07 14.84 -12.32
C ARG A 105 11.85 14.19 -10.96
N HIS A 106 11.46 12.91 -10.93
CA HIS A 106 10.80 12.32 -9.76
C HIS A 106 11.23 10.90 -9.39
N ALA A 107 12.05 10.22 -10.20
CA ALA A 107 12.42 8.83 -9.96
C ALA A 107 13.88 8.63 -9.54
N VAL A 108 14.13 7.55 -8.80
CA VAL A 108 15.48 7.02 -8.51
C VAL A 108 15.83 5.90 -9.49
N LEU A 109 17.03 5.93 -10.04
CA LEU A 109 17.62 4.78 -10.73
C LEU A 109 18.52 4.03 -9.74
N LEU A 110 18.09 2.85 -9.30
CA LEU A 110 18.82 2.01 -8.35
C LEU A 110 19.66 0.97 -9.10
N ILE A 111 20.97 1.03 -8.94
CA ILE A 111 21.92 0.10 -9.54
C ILE A 111 22.28 -0.97 -8.51
N LYS A 112 21.84 -2.20 -8.75
CA LYS A 112 22.06 -3.36 -7.87
C LYS A 112 23.04 -4.36 -8.48
N VAL A 113 23.85 -4.96 -7.63
CA VAL A 113 24.79 -6.04 -7.99
C VAL A 113 24.27 -7.39 -7.49
N SER A 114 23.34 -7.42 -6.54
CA SER A 114 22.71 -8.65 -6.03
C SER A 114 21.19 -8.54 -5.84
N ASP A 115 20.47 -9.65 -6.03
CA ASP A 115 19.01 -9.68 -5.89
C ASP A 115 18.53 -9.76 -4.43
N GLY A 116 19.45 -10.02 -3.48
CA GLY A 116 19.11 -10.39 -2.10
C GLY A 116 18.77 -9.24 -1.14
N GLN A 117 19.37 -8.05 -1.31
CA GLN A 117 19.26 -6.98 -0.30
C GLN A 117 18.09 -6.02 -0.62
N LYS A 118 17.04 -6.01 0.21
CA LYS A 118 15.85 -5.14 0.03
C LYS A 118 15.93 -3.79 0.74
N HIS A 119 16.95 -3.57 1.56
CA HIS A 119 17.04 -2.39 2.42
C HIS A 119 16.84 -1.04 1.70
N LEU A 120 17.54 -0.84 0.57
CA LEU A 120 17.42 0.39 -0.23
C LEU A 120 16.04 0.54 -0.90
N THR A 121 15.46 -0.56 -1.40
CA THR A 121 14.12 -0.53 -2.00
C THR A 121 13.07 -0.23 -0.94
N ASP A 122 13.20 -0.81 0.27
CA ASP A 122 12.31 -0.55 1.38
C ASP A 122 12.34 0.95 1.75
N ILE A 123 13.51 1.58 1.86
CA ILE A 123 13.62 3.02 2.13
C ILE A 123 12.92 3.86 1.05
N LEU A 124 13.12 3.53 -0.23
CA LEU A 124 12.49 4.26 -1.34
C LEU A 124 10.96 4.10 -1.34
N GLU A 125 10.45 2.92 -0.98
CA GLU A 125 9.02 2.65 -0.83
C GLU A 125 8.41 3.44 0.33
N HIS A 126 9.08 3.48 1.49
CA HIS A 126 8.62 4.29 2.63
C HIS A 126 8.63 5.80 2.32
N LEU A 127 9.55 6.25 1.46
CA LEU A 127 9.59 7.63 0.96
C LEU A 127 8.59 7.89 -0.18
N PHE A 128 7.89 6.87 -0.69
CA PHE A 128 7.00 6.97 -1.86
C PHE A 128 7.71 7.59 -3.09
N VAL A 129 8.99 7.28 -3.26
CA VAL A 129 9.78 7.75 -4.40
C VAL A 129 9.76 6.68 -5.48
N PRO A 130 9.20 6.96 -6.68
CA PRO A 130 9.26 6.03 -7.80
C PRO A 130 10.70 5.62 -8.08
N TYR A 131 10.94 4.34 -8.33
CA TYR A 131 12.28 3.87 -8.63
C TYR A 131 12.27 2.82 -9.74
N ARG A 132 13.41 2.72 -10.42
CA ARG A 132 13.70 1.65 -11.39
C ARG A 132 14.97 0.96 -10.96
N VAL A 133 14.94 -0.37 -10.92
CA VAL A 133 16.13 -1.18 -10.61
C VAL A 133 16.82 -1.60 -11.90
N VAL A 134 18.14 -1.43 -11.95
CA VAL A 134 19.01 -1.98 -13.00
C VAL A 134 19.99 -2.93 -12.33
N HIS A 135 19.95 -4.19 -12.75
CA HIS A 135 20.86 -5.21 -12.25
C HIS A 135 22.12 -5.24 -13.10
N VAL A 136 23.28 -5.23 -12.45
CA VAL A 136 24.60 -5.20 -13.09
C VAL A 136 25.40 -6.40 -12.65
N GLN A 137 25.85 -7.21 -13.61
CA GLN A 137 26.79 -8.32 -13.35
C GLN A 137 28.23 -7.80 -13.43
N HIS A 138 29.02 -8.07 -12.39
CA HIS A 138 30.40 -7.59 -12.25
C HIS A 138 31.39 -8.09 -13.34
N ALA A 139 30.96 -9.00 -14.23
CA ALA A 139 31.81 -9.73 -15.17
C ALA A 139 31.51 -9.52 -16.67
N GLN A 140 30.58 -8.64 -17.06
CA GLN A 140 30.26 -8.42 -18.48
C GLN A 140 30.93 -7.15 -19.03
N LEU A 141 31.85 -7.35 -19.97
CA LEU A 141 32.40 -6.31 -20.86
C LEU A 141 31.26 -5.69 -21.67
N TRP A 142 30.95 -4.43 -21.39
CA TRP A 142 29.84 -3.69 -22.00
C TRP A 142 30.17 -3.32 -23.46
N THR A 143 29.41 -3.84 -24.43
CA THR A 143 29.44 -3.35 -25.82
C THR A 143 28.48 -2.17 -26.04
N GLN A 144 27.49 -1.99 -25.17
CA GLN A 144 26.60 -0.81 -25.07
C GLN A 144 26.14 -0.67 -23.60
N SER A 145 26.28 0.52 -23.01
CA SER A 145 25.94 0.76 -21.60
C SER A 145 24.41 0.67 -21.35
N PRO A 146 23.91 -0.34 -20.63
CA PRO A 146 22.50 -0.48 -20.26
C PRO A 146 22.06 0.64 -19.32
N LEU A 147 23.00 1.31 -18.65
CA LEU A 147 22.74 2.41 -17.74
C LEU A 147 22.33 3.68 -18.50
N LEU A 148 23.07 4.05 -19.55
CA LEU A 148 22.68 5.16 -20.43
C LEU A 148 21.40 4.82 -21.21
N ALA A 149 21.29 3.60 -21.72
CA ALA A 149 20.06 3.14 -22.37
C ALA A 149 18.85 3.17 -21.42
N ALA A 150 19.01 2.82 -20.15
CA ALA A 150 17.94 2.89 -19.15
C ALA A 150 17.52 4.33 -18.82
N LEU A 151 18.45 5.29 -18.89
CA LEU A 151 18.17 6.71 -18.75
C LEU A 151 17.47 7.28 -20.00
N GLU A 152 17.86 6.83 -21.20
CA GLU A 152 17.36 7.32 -22.49
C GLU A 152 16.04 6.67 -22.95
N GLN A 153 15.74 5.43 -22.58
CA GLN A 153 14.49 4.71 -22.96
C GLN A 153 13.21 5.19 -22.24
N SER A 154 13.26 6.29 -21.49
CA SER A 154 12.20 6.65 -20.54
C SER A 154 11.14 7.62 -21.12
N ASP A 155 10.19 7.09 -21.89
CA ASP A 155 9.01 7.87 -22.33
C ASP A 155 8.02 8.22 -21.19
N SER A 156 8.25 7.74 -19.94
CA SER A 156 7.32 7.92 -18.81
C SER A 156 7.91 8.33 -17.45
N LEU A 157 9.22 8.18 -17.20
CA LEU A 157 9.85 8.46 -15.90
C LEU A 157 11.14 9.25 -16.04
N SER A 158 11.16 10.46 -15.49
CA SER A 158 12.36 11.29 -15.44
C SER A 158 13.12 11.11 -14.12
N PHE A 159 14.40 10.72 -14.22
CA PHE A 159 15.26 10.45 -13.07
C PHE A 159 15.89 11.74 -12.50
N GLY A 160 15.95 11.83 -11.17
CA GLY A 160 16.64 12.91 -10.44
C GLY A 160 17.84 12.43 -9.63
N LEU A 161 17.97 11.13 -9.39
CA LEU A 161 18.97 10.55 -8.51
C LEU A 161 19.37 9.16 -9.01
N ILE A 162 20.66 8.84 -8.93
CA ILE A 162 21.20 7.49 -9.16
C ILE A 162 21.77 6.98 -7.84
N VAL A 163 21.38 5.77 -7.43
CA VAL A 163 21.87 5.12 -6.22
C VAL A 163 22.66 3.87 -6.62
N PHE A 164 23.94 3.81 -6.26
CA PHE A 164 24.78 2.63 -6.45
C PHE A 164 24.88 1.85 -5.15
N GLU A 165 24.32 0.64 -5.12
CA GLU A 165 24.49 -0.31 -4.00
C GLU A 165 25.97 -0.59 -3.71
N ARG A 166 26.81 -0.58 -4.75
CA ARG A 166 28.28 -0.66 -4.66
C ARG A 166 28.90 0.43 -5.51
N LEU A 167 29.52 1.43 -4.87
CA LEU A 167 30.16 2.56 -5.55
C LEU A 167 31.29 2.11 -6.47
N ALA A 168 31.93 0.97 -6.19
CA ALA A 168 32.93 0.39 -7.08
C ALA A 168 32.42 0.20 -8.52
N THR A 169 31.13 -0.13 -8.69
CA THR A 169 30.47 -0.23 -10.01
C THR A 169 30.53 1.08 -10.77
N TYR A 170 30.41 2.22 -10.09
CA TYR A 170 30.49 3.55 -10.68
C TYR A 170 31.93 3.96 -10.99
N THR A 171 32.90 3.63 -10.13
CA THR A 171 34.31 4.02 -10.29
C THR A 171 35.08 3.14 -11.28
N THR A 172 34.60 1.93 -11.54
CA THR A 172 35.22 0.96 -12.47
C THR A 172 34.57 0.94 -13.85
N LEU A 173 33.60 1.82 -14.10
CA LEU A 173 33.03 2.01 -15.44
C LEU A 173 34.14 2.30 -16.46
N PRO A 174 34.03 1.79 -17.71
CA PRO A 174 34.92 2.18 -18.78
C PRO A 174 35.04 3.72 -18.90
N PRO A 175 36.22 4.28 -19.17
CA PRO A 175 36.43 5.74 -19.17
C PRO A 175 35.44 6.52 -20.03
N ASP A 176 35.10 6.01 -21.20
CA ASP A 176 34.14 6.65 -22.11
C ASP A 176 32.72 6.65 -21.53
N GLU A 177 32.28 5.52 -20.96
CA GLU A 177 30.97 5.40 -20.32
C GLU A 177 30.88 6.28 -19.06
N ARG A 178 31.94 6.27 -18.25
CA ARG A 178 32.02 7.10 -17.06
C ARG A 178 31.93 8.58 -17.41
N THR A 179 32.67 9.00 -18.43
CA THR A 179 32.66 10.38 -18.94
C THR A 179 31.28 10.76 -19.47
N ALA A 180 30.63 9.86 -20.21
CA ALA A 180 29.29 10.07 -20.73
C ALA A 180 28.23 10.18 -19.61
N LEU A 181 28.31 9.33 -18.59
CA LEU A 181 27.43 9.38 -17.42
C LEU A 181 27.63 10.67 -16.63
N ASP A 182 28.87 11.05 -16.33
CA ASP A 182 29.16 12.29 -15.58
C ASP A 182 28.76 13.53 -16.40
N ALA A 183 28.94 13.51 -17.73
CA ALA A 183 28.43 14.55 -18.62
C ALA A 183 26.90 14.61 -18.61
N TYR A 184 26.22 13.45 -18.59
CA TYR A 184 24.77 13.39 -18.47
C TYR A 184 24.31 13.99 -17.13
N CYS A 185 24.88 13.54 -16.01
CA CYS A 185 24.59 14.04 -14.67
C CYS A 185 24.80 15.56 -14.56
N ARG A 186 25.87 16.11 -15.12
CA ARG A 186 26.09 17.57 -15.17
C ARG A 186 25.02 18.31 -15.96
N ARG A 187 24.67 17.83 -17.16
CA ARG A 187 23.65 18.47 -18.01
C ARG A 187 22.26 18.41 -17.41
N THR A 188 21.93 17.32 -16.71
CA THR A 188 20.61 17.08 -16.12
C THR A 188 20.54 17.41 -14.64
N GLY A 189 21.65 17.79 -13.99
CA GLY A 189 21.70 17.99 -12.55
C GLY A 189 21.33 16.75 -11.73
N ILE A 190 21.53 15.54 -12.26
CA ILE A 190 21.30 14.29 -11.51
C ILE A 190 22.43 14.09 -10.51
N ALA A 191 22.06 13.78 -9.27
CA ALA A 191 23.01 13.47 -8.21
C ALA A 191 23.24 11.96 -8.06
N VAL A 192 24.28 11.60 -7.30
CA VAL A 192 24.67 10.20 -7.06
C VAL A 192 24.73 9.90 -5.56
N ILE A 193 24.20 8.76 -5.13
CA ILE A 193 24.50 8.17 -3.82
C ILE A 193 25.28 6.88 -4.06
N GLY A 194 26.30 6.61 -3.25
CA GLY A 194 26.99 5.33 -3.32
C GLY A 194 27.62 4.88 -2.01
N PHE A 195 27.71 3.56 -1.87
CA PHE A 195 28.22 2.86 -0.69
C PHE A 195 29.54 2.17 -1.00
N LEU A 196 30.52 2.33 -0.11
CA LEU A 196 31.87 1.74 -0.25
C LEU A 196 32.04 0.42 0.51
N ASN A 197 31.00 -0.03 1.24
CA ASN A 197 30.94 -1.34 1.91
C ASN A 197 32.15 -1.66 2.79
N ASP A 198 32.47 -0.74 3.70
CA ASP A 198 33.59 -0.83 4.64
C ASP A 198 34.94 -0.94 3.92
N GLY A 199 35.01 -0.49 2.67
CA GLY A 199 36.22 -0.51 1.86
C GLY A 199 36.55 -1.85 1.23
N ASN A 200 35.73 -2.89 1.45
CA ASN A 200 35.96 -4.24 0.92
C ASN A 200 36.05 -4.30 -0.60
N ASP A 201 35.48 -3.32 -1.30
CA ASP A 201 35.50 -3.23 -2.75
C ASP A 201 36.80 -2.62 -3.30
N PHE A 202 37.63 -2.00 -2.45
CA PHE A 202 38.81 -1.23 -2.85
C PHE A 202 40.12 -1.79 -2.27
N SER A 203 40.13 -2.25 -1.02
CA SER A 203 41.30 -2.87 -0.38
C SER A 203 40.86 -3.74 0.80
N THR A 204 41.53 -4.88 0.95
CA THR A 204 41.35 -5.79 2.10
C THR A 204 42.38 -5.57 3.21
N GLU A 205 43.40 -4.75 3.00
CA GLU A 205 44.53 -4.58 3.94
C GLU A 205 44.21 -3.57 5.05
N GLU A 206 44.39 -3.97 6.32
CA GLU A 206 44.24 -3.08 7.47
C GLU A 206 45.25 -1.91 7.44
N ASN A 207 44.87 -0.76 7.98
CA ASN A 207 45.68 0.46 8.02
C ASN A 207 46.13 1.00 6.64
N SER A 208 45.46 0.57 5.56
CA SER A 208 45.79 0.96 4.19
C SER A 208 45.02 2.20 3.73
N LEU A 209 45.65 2.96 2.84
CA LEU A 209 45.03 4.07 2.12
C LEU A 209 44.83 3.67 0.66
N SER A 210 43.58 3.74 0.18
CA SER A 210 43.21 3.38 -1.19
C SER A 210 42.54 4.55 -1.90
N ASN A 211 42.78 4.68 -3.21
CA ASN A 211 42.05 5.65 -4.03
C ASN A 211 40.61 5.18 -4.26
N VAL A 212 39.65 6.10 -4.18
CA VAL A 212 38.25 5.82 -4.56
C VAL A 212 38.06 6.16 -6.03
N GLY A 213 38.55 5.28 -6.92
CA GLY A 213 38.57 5.53 -8.36
C GLY A 213 39.33 6.81 -8.71
N THR A 214 38.71 7.68 -9.51
CA THR A 214 39.25 9.00 -9.89
C THR A 214 38.85 10.14 -8.94
N LEU A 215 38.04 9.87 -7.91
CA LEU A 215 37.59 10.90 -6.98
C LEU A 215 38.77 11.36 -6.09
N PRO A 216 38.88 12.66 -5.77
CA PRO A 216 39.94 13.20 -4.90
C PRO A 216 39.68 12.91 -3.41
N ILE A 217 39.42 11.64 -3.08
CA ILE A 217 39.22 11.11 -1.74
C ILE A 217 40.06 9.83 -1.58
N TYR A 218 40.65 9.66 -0.41
CA TYR A 218 41.19 8.39 0.05
C TYR A 218 40.18 7.65 0.92
N LEU A 219 40.11 6.34 0.74
CA LEU A 219 39.51 5.42 1.69
C LEU A 219 40.61 4.92 2.63
N HIS A 220 40.44 5.16 3.93
CA HIS A 220 41.34 4.67 4.97
C HIS A 220 40.69 3.51 5.70
N ARG A 221 41.24 2.30 5.51
CA ARG A 221 40.82 1.10 6.25
C ARG A 221 41.53 1.12 7.59
N LEU A 222 40.77 1.20 8.68
CA LEU A 222 41.35 1.38 10.01
C LEU A 222 42.11 0.11 10.45
N GLN A 223 42.90 0.20 11.52
CA GLN A 223 43.52 -0.94 12.21
C GLN A 223 42.85 -1.24 13.55
N THR A 224 42.18 -0.23 14.11
CA THR A 224 41.49 -0.31 15.40
C THR A 224 40.05 0.12 15.21
N TYR A 225 39.20 -0.34 16.11
CA TYR A 225 37.82 0.08 16.11
C TYR A 225 37.75 1.56 16.48
N PRO A 226 37.09 2.39 15.65
CA PRO A 226 36.93 3.80 15.95
C PRO A 226 35.94 3.99 17.11
N GLU A 227 36.06 5.15 17.75
CA GLU A 227 35.30 5.52 18.92
C GLU A 227 34.22 6.55 18.57
N GLY A 228 32.98 6.21 18.86
CA GLY A 228 31.82 7.08 18.76
C GLY A 228 31.33 7.37 17.34
N TYR A 229 30.03 7.65 17.21
CA TYR A 229 29.39 8.11 15.97
C TYR A 229 28.95 9.55 16.15
N TYR A 230 29.48 10.46 15.33
CA TYR A 230 29.24 11.90 15.44
C TYR A 230 28.46 12.40 14.24
N LEU A 231 27.42 13.20 14.47
CA LEU A 231 26.70 13.95 13.43
C LEU A 231 27.24 15.37 13.38
N ALA A 232 27.65 15.82 12.19
CA ALA A 232 28.19 17.16 12.03
C ALA A 232 27.19 18.25 12.47
N LYS A 233 27.68 19.26 13.16
CA LYS A 233 26.85 20.38 13.62
C LYS A 233 26.40 21.29 12.47
N ASN A 234 27.24 21.39 11.44
CA ASN A 234 27.15 22.35 10.34
C ASN A 234 26.75 21.72 8.99
N ALA A 235 26.39 20.44 8.93
CA ALA A 235 25.93 19.82 7.69
C ALA A 235 24.48 20.23 7.36
N SER A 236 24.25 20.69 6.13
CA SER A 236 22.94 21.18 5.65
C SER A 236 21.94 20.09 5.27
N ILE A 237 22.39 18.83 5.23
CA ILE A 237 21.59 17.68 4.78
C ILE A 237 20.53 17.25 5.80
N PHE A 238 20.68 17.65 7.07
CA PHE A 238 19.85 17.17 8.17
C PHE A 238 18.50 17.88 8.25
N ARG A 239 17.42 17.11 8.09
CA ARG A 239 16.03 17.53 8.28
C ARG A 239 15.31 16.67 9.31
N ILE A 240 15.45 15.35 9.23
CA ILE A 240 14.96 14.38 10.23
C ILE A 240 15.89 14.31 11.43
N LEU A 241 17.20 14.15 11.22
CA LEU A 241 18.19 13.99 12.29
C LEU A 241 18.52 15.33 12.96
N ARG A 242 18.81 15.29 14.27
CA ARG A 242 19.37 16.43 15.00
C ARG A 242 20.87 16.52 14.77
N THR A 243 21.36 17.72 14.51
CA THR A 243 22.80 17.98 14.35
C THR A 243 23.54 17.91 15.68
N GLY A 244 24.87 17.68 15.65
CA GLY A 244 25.71 17.70 16.86
C GLY A 244 25.48 16.55 17.84
N ARG A 245 24.85 15.46 17.41
CA ARG A 245 24.60 14.26 18.24
C ARG A 245 25.77 13.28 18.19
N LEU A 246 26.09 12.73 19.34
CA LEU A 246 27.14 11.73 19.54
C LEU A 246 26.56 10.48 20.20
N GLN A 247 26.77 9.33 19.57
CA GLN A 247 26.71 8.03 20.25
C GLN A 247 28.13 7.65 20.69
N PRO A 248 28.48 7.68 21.98
CA PRO A 248 29.82 7.32 22.45
C PRO A 248 30.02 5.78 22.48
N GLY A 249 31.27 5.38 22.71
CA GLY A 249 31.66 3.97 22.78
C GLY A 249 32.06 3.38 21.44
N ARG A 250 32.40 2.08 21.44
CA ARG A 250 32.87 1.38 20.26
C ARG A 250 31.73 1.18 19.26
N LEU A 251 31.96 1.54 18.00
CA LEU A 251 30.96 1.31 16.95
C LEU A 251 30.79 -0.19 16.69
N GLN A 252 29.56 -0.68 16.86
CA GLN A 252 29.15 -2.05 16.54
C GLN A 252 28.15 -2.00 15.37
N GLN A 253 28.33 -2.86 14.37
CA GLN A 253 27.37 -3.01 13.28
C GLN A 253 26.11 -3.72 13.79
N HIS A 254 24.97 -3.46 13.14
CA HIS A 254 23.68 -4.02 13.53
C HIS A 254 23.68 -5.54 13.33
N GLY A 255 23.31 -6.32 14.36
CA GLY A 255 23.11 -7.77 14.26
C GLY A 255 24.37 -8.65 14.22
N SER A 256 25.59 -8.10 14.24
CA SER A 256 26.82 -8.91 14.23
C SER A 256 27.16 -9.46 15.63
N THR A 257 27.02 -10.78 15.81
CA THR A 257 27.68 -11.53 16.89
C THR A 257 29.18 -11.57 16.60
N VAL A 258 29.97 -10.71 17.24
CA VAL A 258 31.45 -10.73 17.34
C VAL A 258 32.11 -11.62 16.26
N THR A 259 32.07 -11.20 14.99
CA THR A 259 32.90 -11.77 13.94
C THR A 259 34.06 -10.83 13.68
N SER A 260 35.23 -11.44 13.55
CA SER A 260 36.58 -10.91 13.60
C SER A 260 37.01 -10.00 12.44
N ASP A 261 36.09 -9.30 11.79
CA ASP A 261 36.46 -8.36 10.74
C ASP A 261 36.82 -7.01 11.39
N CYS A 262 38.08 -6.92 11.79
CA CYS A 262 38.73 -5.62 11.87
C CYS A 262 38.96 -5.19 10.41
N CYS A 263 38.55 -4.02 9.94
CA CYS A 263 38.18 -2.83 10.65
C CYS A 263 37.35 -1.94 9.69
N LEU A 264 36.63 -0.98 10.26
CA LEU A 264 35.81 -0.03 9.51
C LEU A 264 36.65 0.83 8.54
N ALA A 265 35.99 1.37 7.52
CA ALA A 265 36.60 2.34 6.63
C ALA A 265 36.10 3.77 6.90
N THR A 266 36.96 4.74 6.64
CA THR A 266 36.63 6.16 6.67
C THR A 266 37.09 6.85 5.39
N LEU A 267 36.56 8.04 5.14
CA LEU A 267 36.85 8.84 3.96
C LEU A 267 37.68 10.07 4.35
N ILE A 268 38.76 10.31 3.62
CA ILE A 268 39.68 11.43 3.82
C ILE A 268 39.85 12.18 2.50
N PRO A 269 39.37 13.44 2.38
CA PRO A 269 39.66 14.26 1.21
C PRO A 269 41.16 14.41 0.96
N LYS A 270 41.58 14.35 -0.31
CA LYS A 270 42.98 14.56 -0.70
C LYS A 270 43.45 15.98 -0.32
N PRO A 271 44.76 16.17 -0.04
CA PRO A 271 45.35 17.50 0.12
C PRO A 271 44.95 18.47 -1.00
N GLY A 272 44.40 19.64 -0.65
CA GLY A 272 43.88 20.66 -1.54
C GLY A 272 42.37 20.56 -1.85
N TYR A 273 41.71 19.45 -1.48
CA TYR A 273 40.30 19.18 -1.82
C TYR A 273 39.35 19.20 -0.62
N GLU A 274 39.80 19.60 0.56
CA GLU A 274 39.03 19.50 1.81
C GLU A 274 37.75 20.32 1.76
N ARG A 275 37.83 21.51 1.14
CA ARG A 275 36.68 22.41 0.94
C ARG A 275 35.73 21.97 -0.19
N HIS A 276 36.02 20.86 -0.88
CA HIS A 276 35.12 20.28 -1.90
C HIS A 276 34.10 19.32 -1.30
N TYR A 277 34.31 18.92 -0.04
CA TYR A 277 33.48 17.94 0.65
C TYR A 277 32.99 18.49 1.97
N ILE A 278 31.78 18.11 2.35
CA ILE A 278 31.18 18.40 3.66
C ILE A 278 31.07 17.09 4.42
N PRO A 279 31.82 16.91 5.52
CA PRO A 279 31.61 15.80 6.43
C PRO A 279 30.21 15.83 7.05
N VAL A 280 29.40 14.82 6.76
CA VAL A 280 28.03 14.68 7.28
C VAL A 280 28.04 13.94 8.62
N SER A 281 28.75 12.81 8.66
CA SER A 281 29.02 12.07 9.89
C SER A 281 30.47 11.62 9.94
N PHE A 282 30.99 11.45 11.15
CA PHE A 282 32.39 11.13 11.39
C PHE A 282 32.58 10.33 12.68
N THR A 283 33.81 9.83 12.87
CA THR A 283 34.19 9.03 14.02
C THR A 283 35.60 9.36 14.49
N LYS A 284 35.91 9.11 15.76
CA LYS A 284 37.25 9.31 16.31
C LYS A 284 38.12 8.09 16.00
N VAL A 285 39.24 8.31 15.34
CA VAL A 285 40.15 7.24 14.90
C VAL A 285 41.44 7.14 15.72
N GLY A 286 41.73 8.14 16.57
CA GLY A 286 42.92 8.15 17.42
C GLY A 286 43.26 9.54 17.95
N TRP A 287 44.49 9.70 18.44
CA TRP A 287 45.05 10.98 18.88
C TRP A 287 46.51 11.12 18.43
N ILE A 288 46.97 12.36 18.31
CA ILE A 288 48.35 12.68 17.93
C ILE A 288 48.93 13.67 18.93
N SER A 289 50.20 13.49 19.29
CA SER A 289 50.92 14.36 20.21
C SER A 289 51.77 15.43 19.51
N THR A 290 52.03 15.27 18.21
CA THR A 290 52.81 16.21 17.39
C THR A 290 52.17 16.36 16.00
N PRO A 291 52.29 17.53 15.34
CA PRO A 291 51.83 17.67 13.96
C PRO A 291 52.50 16.64 13.05
N SER A 292 51.69 15.83 12.37
CA SER A 292 52.14 14.77 11.46
C SER A 292 51.82 15.14 10.03
N THR A 293 52.73 14.84 9.09
CA THR A 293 52.49 14.94 7.65
C THR A 293 51.77 13.71 7.06
N ASP A 294 51.68 12.60 7.82
CA ASP A 294 50.89 11.43 7.42
C ASP A 294 49.41 11.80 7.23
N ILE A 295 48.87 11.49 6.05
CA ILE A 295 47.49 11.77 5.68
C ILE A 295 46.50 11.07 6.62
N ARG A 296 46.87 9.91 7.19
CA ARG A 296 46.03 9.17 8.16
C ARG A 296 45.81 9.93 9.47
N HIS A 297 46.62 10.94 9.75
CA HIS A 297 46.52 11.80 10.92
C HIS A 297 45.70 13.07 10.65
N ARG A 298 45.08 13.17 9.48
CA ARG A 298 44.26 14.32 9.13
C ARG A 298 42.88 14.22 9.77
N SER A 299 42.52 15.26 10.53
CA SER A 299 41.19 15.40 11.10
C SER A 299 40.25 16.15 10.15
N CYS A 300 38.97 15.76 10.09
CA CYS A 300 37.91 16.46 9.36
C CYS A 300 37.17 17.51 10.22
N VAL A 301 37.55 17.64 11.50
CA VAL A 301 37.01 18.60 12.47
C VAL A 301 37.97 19.79 12.61
N LEU A 302 37.41 21.00 12.72
CA LEU A 302 38.16 22.22 13.00
C LEU A 302 38.57 22.22 14.48
N SER A 303 39.87 22.27 14.76
CA SER A 303 40.40 22.34 16.13
C SER A 303 40.80 23.78 16.46
N GLU A 304 40.22 24.34 17.53
CA GLU A 304 40.73 25.57 18.16
C GLU A 304 41.91 25.17 19.05
N GLY A 305 43.13 25.51 18.62
CA GLY A 305 44.35 25.02 19.24
C GLY A 305 44.58 25.55 20.65
N THR A 306 44.65 24.65 21.64
CA THR A 306 45.37 24.84 22.93
C THR A 306 45.76 23.53 23.66
N GLU A 307 45.55 22.33 23.12
CA GLU A 307 45.83 21.07 23.85
C GLU A 307 47.08 20.30 23.36
N SER A 308 47.80 19.68 24.31
CA SER A 308 49.01 18.86 24.09
C SER A 308 48.77 17.54 23.33
N ARG A 309 47.51 17.16 23.13
CA ARG A 309 47.06 16.01 22.34
C ARG A 309 45.86 16.43 21.50
N THR A 310 45.91 16.18 20.19
CA THR A 310 44.81 16.50 19.29
C THR A 310 44.12 15.21 18.87
N GLU A 311 42.81 15.11 19.09
CA GLU A 311 41.99 14.00 18.62
C GLU A 311 41.84 14.04 17.09
N VAL A 312 41.86 12.86 16.45
CA VAL A 312 41.73 12.73 15.00
C VAL A 312 40.34 12.19 14.67
N PHE A 313 39.62 12.93 13.83
CA PHE A 313 38.30 12.55 13.35
C PHE A 313 38.31 12.32 11.85
N GLN A 314 37.68 11.24 11.38
CA GLN A 314 37.58 10.93 9.95
C GLN A 314 36.13 10.64 9.57
N SER A 315 35.78 10.97 8.33
CA SER A 315 34.39 10.97 7.88
C SER A 315 33.88 9.56 7.60
N LEU A 316 32.66 9.27 8.03
CA LEU A 316 31.90 8.06 7.67
C LEU A 316 30.95 8.33 6.50
N VAL A 317 30.44 9.56 6.40
CA VAL A 317 29.63 10.04 5.27
C VAL A 317 30.12 11.39 4.82
N LEU A 318 30.35 11.53 3.51
CA LEU A 318 30.77 12.78 2.86
C LEU A 318 29.71 13.23 1.85
N GLU A 319 29.35 14.51 1.88
CA GLU A 319 28.66 15.17 0.78
C GLU A 319 29.69 15.82 -0.15
N ASP A 320 29.69 15.40 -1.41
CA ASP A 320 30.41 16.03 -2.52
C ASP A 320 29.49 17.08 -3.16
N ILE A 321 29.84 18.35 -3.02
CA ILE A 321 29.06 19.44 -3.60
C ILE A 321 29.36 19.65 -5.10
N GLY A 322 30.22 18.83 -5.70
CA GLY A 322 30.51 18.81 -7.13
C GLY A 322 31.49 19.87 -7.57
N LEU A 323 32.32 20.43 -6.67
CA LEU A 323 33.31 21.44 -7.05
C LEU A 323 34.42 20.88 -7.96
N SER A 324 34.73 19.59 -7.86
CA SER A 324 35.81 18.95 -8.63
C SER A 324 35.42 18.65 -10.07
N ASP A 325 34.20 18.16 -10.30
CA ASP A 325 33.78 17.61 -11.58
C ASP A 325 32.32 17.94 -11.96
N GLY A 326 31.64 18.80 -11.21
CA GLY A 326 30.28 19.25 -11.47
C GLY A 326 29.18 18.27 -11.10
N VAL A 327 29.48 17.12 -10.50
CA VAL A 327 28.49 16.11 -10.11
C VAL A 327 28.35 16.08 -8.59
N ARG A 328 27.13 16.27 -8.09
CA ARG A 328 26.84 16.18 -6.65
C ARG A 328 26.72 14.73 -6.20
N ARG A 329 27.29 14.41 -5.03
CA ARG A 329 27.26 13.05 -4.48
C ARG A 329 27.08 13.02 -2.97
N VAL A 330 26.54 11.93 -2.45
CA VAL A 330 26.65 11.56 -1.03
C VAL A 330 27.25 10.17 -0.94
N LEU A 331 28.39 10.05 -0.25
CA LEU A 331 29.22 8.86 -0.22
C LEU A 331 29.25 8.28 1.19
N PHE A 332 28.92 7.00 1.32
CA PHE A 332 28.93 6.28 2.59
C PHE A 332 30.12 5.33 2.63
N ALA A 333 30.98 5.48 3.63
CA ALA A 333 32.13 4.58 3.83
C ALA A 333 31.70 3.12 4.08
N THR A 334 30.51 2.95 4.66
CA THR A 334 29.93 1.66 5.11
C THR A 334 28.84 1.16 4.15
N SER A 335 28.33 -0.05 4.38
CA SER A 335 27.15 -0.56 3.66
C SER A 335 25.88 0.21 4.01
N SER A 336 24.85 0.07 3.17
CA SER A 336 23.57 0.76 3.41
C SER A 336 22.89 0.40 4.74
N ASP A 337 23.11 -0.81 5.24
CA ASP A 337 22.55 -1.37 6.47
C ASP A 337 23.57 -1.51 7.61
N GLY A 338 24.80 -1.01 7.44
CA GLY A 338 25.89 -1.23 8.39
C GLY A 338 25.60 -0.66 9.78
N TYR A 339 24.98 0.53 9.85
CA TYR A 339 24.59 1.17 11.09
C TYR A 339 23.14 1.62 11.08
N TRP A 340 22.52 1.64 12.26
CA TRP A 340 21.15 2.10 12.38
C TRP A 340 20.95 3.56 11.91
N ILE A 341 21.96 4.42 12.09
CA ILE A 341 21.91 5.82 11.62
C ILE A 341 21.92 5.90 10.09
N ASN A 342 22.52 4.94 9.38
CA ASN A 342 22.62 4.97 7.92
C ASN A 342 21.25 5.00 7.25
N SER A 343 20.27 4.23 7.74
CA SER A 343 18.89 4.26 7.24
C SER A 343 18.31 5.68 7.21
N LEU A 344 18.58 6.48 8.26
CA LEU A 344 18.12 7.87 8.35
C LEU A 344 18.93 8.78 7.43
N LEU A 345 20.26 8.65 7.42
CA LEU A 345 21.13 9.43 6.53
C LEU A 345 20.84 9.19 5.05
N ILE A 346 20.46 7.97 4.66
CA ILE A 346 20.03 7.65 3.30
C ILE A 346 18.73 8.39 2.98
N MET A 347 17.75 8.40 3.89
CA MET A 347 16.53 9.19 3.70
C MET A 347 16.85 10.68 3.53
N GLU A 348 17.71 11.23 4.38
CA GLU A 348 18.14 12.63 4.34
C GLU A 348 18.81 12.95 2.99
N ALA A 349 19.71 12.08 2.52
CA ALA A 349 20.39 12.23 1.25
C ALA A 349 19.43 12.19 0.06
N VAL A 350 18.48 11.24 0.04
CA VAL A 350 17.46 11.15 -1.02
C VAL A 350 16.60 12.41 -1.05
N VAL A 351 16.12 12.86 0.11
CA VAL A 351 15.26 14.05 0.23
C VAL A 351 16.02 15.33 -0.16
N HIS A 352 17.24 15.49 0.34
CA HIS A 352 18.12 16.64 0.07
C HIS A 352 18.47 16.75 -1.41
N LEU A 353 18.89 15.65 -2.04
CA LEU A 353 19.31 15.66 -3.45
C LEU A 353 18.15 15.79 -4.43
N LEU A 354 16.96 15.27 -4.11
CA LEU A 354 15.76 15.45 -4.92
C LEU A 354 15.09 16.83 -4.71
N GLY A 355 15.56 17.63 -3.75
CA GLY A 355 15.01 18.95 -3.44
C GLY A 355 13.55 18.92 -3.00
N ARG A 356 13.14 17.85 -2.30
CA ARG A 356 11.74 17.60 -1.90
C ARG A 356 11.53 17.73 -0.39
N GLY A 357 10.26 17.80 0.01
CA GLY A 357 9.85 17.50 1.39
C GLY A 357 10.06 16.02 1.71
N ILE A 358 10.13 15.66 2.98
CA ILE A 358 10.02 14.24 3.38
C ILE A 358 8.57 13.84 3.07
N HIS A 359 8.33 13.04 2.03
CA HIS A 359 6.96 12.64 1.64
C HIS A 359 6.27 11.70 2.65
N ALA A 360 6.83 11.55 3.85
CA ALA A 360 6.26 10.82 4.96
C ALA A 360 5.11 11.56 5.68
N SER A 361 4.55 12.65 5.14
CA SER A 361 3.38 13.31 5.75
C SER A 361 2.12 13.38 4.92
N PRO A 362 0.95 13.43 5.58
CA PRO A 362 -0.30 13.67 4.90
C PRO A 362 -0.35 15.09 4.32
N PRO A 363 -0.98 15.25 3.15
CA PRO A 363 -1.27 16.52 2.50
C PRO A 363 -2.36 17.22 3.31
N ILE A 364 -1.94 18.15 4.17
CA ILE A 364 -2.86 18.84 5.07
C ILE A 364 -2.80 20.34 4.80
N ALA A 365 -3.84 20.81 4.11
CA ALA A 365 -4.41 22.14 4.26
C ALA A 365 -5.54 22.10 5.31
N VAL A 366 -5.28 21.50 6.47
CA VAL A 366 -6.16 21.56 7.66
C VAL A 366 -5.39 22.38 8.70
N PRO A 367 -5.99 23.45 9.26
CA PRO A 367 -5.38 24.20 10.34
C PRO A 367 -5.10 23.25 11.50
N LEU A 368 -3.84 23.14 11.92
CA LEU A 368 -3.49 22.49 13.19
C LEU A 368 -4.12 23.34 14.31
N VAL A 369 -5.03 22.77 15.08
CA VAL A 369 -5.51 23.43 16.30
C VAL A 369 -4.38 23.33 17.32
N LYS A 370 -4.10 24.43 18.03
CA LYS A 370 -2.96 24.56 18.96
C LYS A 370 -2.96 23.48 20.08
N GLU A 371 -4.13 22.89 20.33
CA GLU A 371 -4.38 21.81 21.30
C GLU A 371 -3.93 20.42 20.81
N ASP A 372 -3.68 20.24 19.51
CA ASP A 372 -3.27 18.96 18.91
C ASP A 372 -1.73 18.79 18.82
N LEU A 373 -0.98 19.87 19.08
CA LEU A 373 0.48 19.89 18.99
C LEU A 373 1.13 19.78 20.37
N ILE A 374 2.05 18.82 20.50
CA ILE A 374 2.83 18.60 21.71
C ILE A 374 3.85 19.73 21.84
N HIS A 375 3.61 20.69 22.75
CA HIS A 375 4.52 21.76 23.16
C HIS A 375 5.29 22.43 21.99
N SER A 376 4.65 23.38 21.30
CA SER A 376 5.42 24.46 20.67
C SER A 376 4.74 25.81 20.92
N PRO A 377 5.34 26.70 21.73
CA PRO A 377 5.00 28.11 21.65
C PRO A 377 5.57 28.61 20.33
N GLU A 378 4.70 28.89 19.35
CA GLU A 378 5.00 29.73 18.19
C GLU A 378 6.24 29.33 17.36
N LEU A 379 6.15 28.24 16.60
CA LEU A 379 7.02 28.06 15.43
C LEU A 379 6.28 27.26 14.36
N TYR A 380 6.31 27.74 13.11
CA TYR A 380 5.79 27.00 11.96
C TYR A 380 6.57 25.68 11.80
N VAL A 381 5.95 24.55 12.15
CA VAL A 381 6.56 23.23 11.98
C VAL A 381 6.22 22.70 10.60
N PRO A 382 7.21 22.31 9.78
CA PRO A 382 6.95 21.63 8.53
C PRO A 382 6.10 20.37 8.77
N HIS A 383 4.93 20.29 8.12
CA HIS A 383 3.99 19.18 8.30
C HIS A 383 4.65 17.80 8.05
N ASP A 384 5.75 17.74 7.30
CA ASP A 384 6.54 16.54 6.98
C ASP A 384 7.32 15.90 8.13
N LEU A 385 7.49 16.63 9.24
CA LEU A 385 8.17 16.14 10.45
C LEU A 385 7.21 15.63 11.53
N VAL A 386 5.90 15.70 11.31
CA VAL A 386 4.91 15.22 12.28
C VAL A 386 4.71 13.71 12.13
N ARG A 387 4.65 12.99 13.26
CA ARG A 387 4.31 11.56 13.36
C ARG A 387 3.11 11.40 14.28
N TRP A 388 2.00 10.96 13.71
CA TRP A 388 0.77 10.66 14.43
C TRP A 388 0.88 9.29 15.08
N ILE A 389 0.81 9.24 16.40
CA ILE A 389 0.92 8.02 17.19
C ILE A 389 -0.39 7.80 17.94
N MET A 390 -0.86 6.55 17.96
CA MET A 390 -1.93 6.10 18.83
C MET A 390 -1.45 4.84 19.55
N ILE A 391 -1.63 4.79 20.87
CA ILE A 391 -1.42 3.56 21.65
C ILE A 391 -2.81 3.05 22.03
N ASP A 392 -3.16 1.91 21.45
CA ASP A 392 -4.41 1.19 21.67
C ASP A 392 -4.25 0.27 22.87
N VAL A 393 -5.15 0.33 23.85
CA VAL A 393 -5.10 -0.50 25.07
C VAL A 393 -6.28 -1.45 25.09
N ASP A 394 -6.04 -2.68 24.64
CA ASP A 394 -7.01 -3.76 24.61
C ASP A 394 -7.26 -4.32 26.03
N ASP A 395 -8.37 -5.04 26.20
CA ASP A 395 -8.73 -5.84 27.38
C ASP A 395 -8.89 -5.09 28.73
N VAL A 396 -9.20 -3.80 28.69
CA VAL A 396 -9.46 -2.99 29.89
C VAL A 396 -10.70 -3.49 30.60
N PHE A 397 -10.61 -3.84 31.89
CA PHE A 397 -11.70 -4.40 32.71
C PHE A 397 -12.09 -5.87 32.46
N LEU A 398 -11.35 -6.64 31.65
CA LEU A 398 -11.59 -8.09 31.54
C LEU A 398 -11.12 -8.83 32.80
N HIS A 399 -11.99 -9.73 33.30
CA HIS A 399 -11.69 -10.61 34.43
C HIS A 399 -11.19 -11.98 33.95
N GLY A 400 -10.37 -12.67 34.76
CA GLY A 400 -9.88 -14.04 34.43
C GLY A 400 -8.49 -14.10 33.78
N THR A 401 -7.80 -12.98 33.62
CA THR A 401 -6.38 -12.95 33.19
C THR A 401 -5.41 -13.37 34.30
N GLY A 402 -5.89 -13.57 35.54
CA GLY A 402 -5.09 -13.89 36.72
C GLY A 402 -4.38 -12.67 37.34
N VAL A 403 -4.81 -11.46 36.97
CA VAL A 403 -4.00 -10.24 37.14
C VAL A 403 -4.85 -9.07 37.64
N ASP A 404 -4.70 -8.68 38.92
CA ASP A 404 -5.35 -7.48 39.49
C ASP A 404 -4.68 -6.18 39.03
N PHE A 405 -5.39 -5.31 38.31
CA PHE A 405 -4.92 -3.98 37.89
C PHE A 405 -5.25 -2.94 38.98
N THR A 406 -4.27 -2.14 39.39
CA THR A 406 -4.42 -1.26 40.57
C THR A 406 -4.71 0.20 40.20
N VAL A 407 -5.12 1.00 41.19
CA VAL A 407 -5.28 2.46 41.04
C VAL A 407 -3.95 3.14 40.73
N ASP A 408 -2.86 2.63 41.27
CA ASP A 408 -1.51 3.16 41.02
C ASP A 408 -1.09 2.91 39.57
N ASP A 409 -1.35 1.72 39.03
CA ASP A 409 -1.07 1.39 37.63
C ASP A 409 -1.87 2.29 36.67
N ALA A 410 -3.16 2.49 36.97
CA ALA A 410 -4.02 3.40 36.21
C ALA A 410 -3.52 4.85 36.27
N SER A 411 -3.12 5.32 37.44
CA SER A 411 -2.63 6.69 37.66
C SER A 411 -1.33 6.95 36.91
N LEU A 412 -0.40 6.00 36.90
CA LEU A 412 0.88 6.13 36.20
C LEU A 412 0.73 6.04 34.69
N MET A 413 -0.20 5.20 34.21
CA MET A 413 -0.58 5.18 32.80
C MET A 413 -1.14 6.56 32.38
N ILE A 414 -2.03 7.17 33.17
CA ILE A 414 -2.54 8.52 32.91
C ILE A 414 -1.39 9.54 32.87
N ILE A 415 -0.52 9.52 33.88
CA ILE A 415 0.63 10.43 33.97
C ILE A 415 1.50 10.30 32.73
N PHE A 416 1.79 9.09 32.27
CA PHE A 416 2.58 8.85 31.06
C PHE A 416 1.94 9.49 29.82
N PHE A 417 0.66 9.23 29.57
CA PHE A 417 -0.04 9.79 28.40
C PHE A 417 -0.12 11.33 28.45
N VAL A 418 -0.32 11.90 29.64
CA VAL A 418 -0.31 13.36 29.85
C VAL A 418 1.09 13.95 29.63
N MET A 419 2.13 13.35 30.24
CA MET A 419 3.52 13.82 30.16
C MET A 419 4.05 13.86 28.73
N PHE A 420 3.74 12.83 27.95
CA PHE A 420 4.18 12.80 26.56
C PHE A 420 3.29 13.60 25.64
N SER A 421 2.14 14.11 26.12
CA SER A 421 1.03 14.67 25.34
C SER A 421 0.63 13.77 24.17
N CYS A 422 0.96 12.48 24.29
CA CYS A 422 0.51 11.46 23.37
C CYS A 422 -0.94 11.22 23.74
N GLY A 423 -1.85 11.93 23.08
CA GLY A 423 -3.20 11.50 22.73
C GLY A 423 -3.92 10.69 23.74
N ARG A 424 -5.07 11.23 24.14
CA ARG A 424 -6.08 10.51 24.88
C ARG A 424 -6.15 9.02 24.46
N ALA A 425 -5.65 8.10 25.29
CA ALA A 425 -5.53 6.70 24.88
C ALA A 425 -6.91 6.08 24.61
N LEU A 426 -6.98 5.10 23.71
CA LEU A 426 -8.22 4.37 23.44
C LEU A 426 -8.34 3.24 24.48
N PHE A 427 -9.38 3.26 25.29
CA PHE A 427 -9.71 2.15 26.19
C PHE A 427 -10.88 1.33 25.66
N VAL A 428 -10.79 0.05 25.96
CA VAL A 428 -11.53 -1.04 25.33
C VAL A 428 -12.00 -2.00 26.44
N THR A 429 -13.29 -2.06 26.75
CA THR A 429 -14.18 -3.24 26.82
C THR A 429 -15.52 -2.84 27.46
N SER A 430 -16.61 -3.42 26.95
CA SER A 430 -17.99 -3.08 27.32
C SER A 430 -18.59 -3.92 28.46
N GLN A 431 -17.93 -4.97 28.94
CA GLN A 431 -18.63 -6.03 29.67
C GLN A 431 -18.89 -5.79 31.18
N PHE A 432 -18.44 -4.70 31.79
CA PHE A 432 -18.70 -4.47 33.23
C PHE A 432 -19.65 -3.30 33.52
N MET A 433 -20.52 -2.91 32.58
CA MET A 433 -21.68 -2.10 32.96
C MET A 433 -22.69 -2.84 33.87
N ALA A 434 -22.60 -4.18 34.02
CA ALA A 434 -23.71 -4.97 34.56
C ALA A 434 -23.46 -5.94 35.75
N THR A 435 -22.25 -6.18 36.28
CA THR A 435 -22.07 -7.14 37.39
C THR A 435 -21.21 -6.65 38.56
N SER A 436 -21.73 -6.89 39.76
CA SER A 436 -21.26 -6.44 41.07
C SER A 436 -20.36 -7.50 41.72
N GLY A 437 -19.07 -7.21 41.86
CA GLY A 437 -18.10 -7.98 42.63
C GLY A 437 -17.07 -7.04 43.29
N VAL A 438 -16.68 -7.33 44.53
CA VAL A 438 -16.33 -6.33 45.57
C VAL A 438 -14.95 -5.65 45.47
N GLN A 439 -14.03 -6.07 44.58
CA GLN A 439 -12.68 -5.44 44.46
C GLN A 439 -12.46 -4.53 43.24
N LEU A 440 -13.19 -4.71 42.14
CA LEU A 440 -13.24 -3.77 41.00
C LEU A 440 -14.11 -2.49 41.14
N PRO A 441 -15.00 -2.28 42.16
CA PRO A 441 -15.83 -1.09 42.23
C PRO A 441 -15.01 0.19 42.36
N LEU A 442 -13.86 0.15 43.05
CA LEU A 442 -13.06 1.34 43.33
C LEU A 442 -12.29 1.83 42.11
N LEU A 443 -11.63 0.93 41.36
CA LEU A 443 -10.92 1.30 40.12
C LEU A 443 -11.90 1.75 39.03
N ARG A 444 -13.03 1.04 38.89
CA ARG A 444 -14.13 1.42 37.99
C ARG A 444 -14.74 2.76 38.38
N TYR A 445 -14.97 2.99 39.68
CA TYR A 445 -15.39 4.28 40.21
C TYR A 445 -14.32 5.34 39.90
N ILE A 446 -13.04 5.11 40.16
CA ILE A 446 -12.00 6.13 39.92
C ILE A 446 -11.89 6.49 38.43
N LEU A 447 -11.93 5.54 37.49
CA LEU A 447 -11.82 5.84 36.06
C LEU A 447 -13.12 6.42 35.45
N LEU A 448 -14.31 6.01 35.92
CA LEU A 448 -15.59 6.46 35.36
C LEU A 448 -16.26 7.62 36.13
N SER A 449 -16.03 7.75 37.44
CA SER A 449 -16.62 8.81 38.28
C SER A 449 -15.76 10.07 38.38
N ARG A 450 -14.47 9.98 38.07
CA ARG A 450 -13.59 11.15 37.89
C ARG A 450 -13.70 11.66 36.46
N LEU A 451 -14.65 12.56 36.23
CA LEU A 451 -14.87 13.24 34.94
C LEU A 451 -13.58 13.90 34.41
N ASP A 452 -12.70 14.36 35.30
CA ASP A 452 -11.37 14.86 34.96
C ASP A 452 -10.51 13.79 34.29
N LEU A 453 -10.47 12.55 34.79
CA LEU A 453 -9.65 11.48 34.20
C LEU A 453 -10.26 10.92 32.91
N ARG A 454 -11.58 10.71 32.87
CA ARG A 454 -12.30 10.18 31.70
C ARG A 454 -12.08 11.03 30.45
N ASN A 455 -12.02 12.34 30.61
CA ASN A 455 -11.82 13.28 29.51
C ASN A 455 -10.39 13.26 28.95
N HIS A 456 -9.45 12.54 29.56
CA HIS A 456 -8.11 12.33 28.99
C HIS A 456 -8.01 11.07 28.13
N PHE A 457 -9.13 10.43 27.76
CA PHE A 457 -9.14 9.20 26.96
C PHE A 457 -10.17 9.24 25.83
N TRP A 458 -9.85 8.60 24.71
CA TRP A 458 -10.82 8.23 23.70
C TRP A 458 -11.39 6.86 24.10
N TRP A 459 -12.67 6.63 23.85
CA TRP A 459 -13.32 5.37 24.26
C TRP A 459 -13.90 4.71 23.02
N PHE A 460 -13.63 3.41 22.85
CA PHE A 460 -14.12 2.62 21.72
C PHE A 460 -14.52 1.23 22.21
N ASP A 461 -15.51 0.63 21.55
CA ASP A 461 -15.97 -0.70 21.92
C ASP A 461 -15.04 -1.78 21.35
N HIS A 462 -14.79 -2.84 22.12
CA HIS A 462 -13.97 -3.98 21.72
C HIS A 462 -14.73 -5.28 21.84
N LEU A 463 -16.00 -5.21 21.44
CA LEU A 463 -16.95 -6.30 21.54
C LEU A 463 -17.27 -6.66 23.00
N TRP A 464 -18.54 -7.00 23.23
CA TRP A 464 -18.97 -7.54 24.51
C TRP A 464 -18.21 -8.85 24.82
N ASN A 465 -17.72 -9.04 26.04
CA ASN A 465 -17.07 -10.29 26.49
C ASN A 465 -15.83 -10.75 25.70
N HIS A 466 -15.14 -9.83 25.00
CA HIS A 466 -14.01 -10.21 24.13
C HIS A 466 -14.42 -11.37 23.18
N TYR A 467 -15.66 -11.30 22.66
CA TYR A 467 -16.19 -12.37 21.82
C TYR A 467 -15.30 -12.57 20.61
N GLN A 468 -14.83 -13.80 20.46
CA GLN A 468 -14.15 -14.21 19.25
C GLN A 468 -15.16 -14.23 18.11
N VAL A 469 -14.98 -13.31 17.16
CA VAL A 469 -15.85 -13.06 16.01
C VAL A 469 -16.23 -14.36 15.25
N HIS A 470 -15.31 -15.32 15.20
CA HIS A 470 -15.51 -16.63 14.58
C HIS A 470 -16.45 -17.58 15.35
N LYS A 471 -16.92 -17.20 16.56
CA LYS A 471 -17.86 -17.97 17.40
C LYS A 471 -19.28 -17.40 17.38
N LEU A 472 -19.53 -16.30 16.68
CA LEU A 472 -20.81 -15.62 16.62
C LEU A 472 -21.64 -16.06 15.41
N ASN A 473 -22.97 -16.01 15.53
CA ASN A 473 -23.85 -16.24 14.38
C ASN A 473 -23.88 -15.01 13.45
N GLU A 474 -24.28 -15.22 12.19
CA GLU A 474 -24.20 -14.22 11.13
C GLU A 474 -24.96 -12.92 11.45
N SER A 475 -26.13 -13.03 12.07
CA SER A 475 -26.99 -11.88 12.39
C SER A 475 -26.39 -10.99 13.50
N GLU A 476 -25.87 -11.60 14.57
CA GLU A 476 -25.18 -10.90 15.66
C GLU A 476 -23.88 -10.26 15.16
N LEU A 477 -23.14 -11.00 14.34
CA LEU A 477 -21.93 -10.51 13.70
C LEU A 477 -22.20 -9.31 12.80
N LEU A 478 -23.21 -9.37 11.93
CA LEU A 478 -23.56 -8.28 11.02
C LEU A 478 -23.96 -7.01 11.77
N HIS A 479 -24.66 -7.14 12.91
CA HIS A 479 -25.01 -6.02 13.77
C HIS A 479 -23.76 -5.35 14.39
N LEU A 480 -22.88 -6.15 14.98
CA LEU A 480 -21.61 -5.68 15.57
C LEU A 480 -20.66 -5.11 14.51
N MET A 481 -20.59 -5.72 13.32
CA MET A 481 -19.76 -5.25 12.21
C MET A 481 -20.26 -3.94 11.61
N ARG A 482 -21.58 -3.66 11.60
CA ARG A 482 -22.09 -2.36 11.16
C ARG A 482 -21.65 -1.22 12.08
N LEU A 483 -21.59 -1.47 13.39
CA LEU A 483 -21.05 -0.52 14.37
C LEU A 483 -19.53 -0.33 14.19
N ASN A 484 -18.79 -1.41 13.95
CA ASN A 484 -17.34 -1.36 13.70
C ASN A 484 -16.95 -0.78 12.32
N LYS A 485 -17.80 -0.90 11.29
CA LYS A 485 -17.51 -0.45 9.91
C LYS A 485 -17.22 1.05 9.80
N GLN A 486 -17.82 1.87 10.66
CA GLN A 486 -17.57 3.32 10.66
C GLN A 486 -16.20 3.70 11.26
N PHE A 487 -15.66 2.85 12.13
CA PHE A 487 -14.33 2.99 12.72
C PHE A 487 -13.23 2.32 11.89
N ALA A 488 -13.52 1.13 11.35
CA ALA A 488 -12.60 0.29 10.59
C ALA A 488 -12.39 0.75 9.14
N LEU A 489 -12.42 2.07 8.89
CA LEU A 489 -11.81 2.65 7.68
C LEU A 489 -10.29 2.46 7.78
N VAL A 490 -9.88 1.22 7.52
CA VAL A 490 -8.57 0.56 7.60
C VAL A 490 -7.43 1.46 8.08
N LEU A 491 -7.23 1.51 9.40
CA LEU A 491 -5.96 1.94 10.00
C LEU A 491 -5.10 0.69 10.24
N PRO A 492 -3.87 0.61 9.71
CA PRO A 492 -2.97 -0.47 10.05
C PRO A 492 -2.60 -0.37 11.53
N ARG A 493 -2.74 -1.48 12.26
CA ARG A 493 -2.31 -1.60 13.65
C ARG A 493 -0.97 -2.33 13.69
N GLN A 494 0.06 -1.65 14.16
CA GLN A 494 1.41 -2.19 14.30
C GLN A 494 1.57 -2.94 15.63
N THR A 495 2.39 -3.99 15.60
CA THR A 495 2.86 -4.67 16.82
C THR A 495 4.02 -3.88 17.41
N CYS A 496 4.10 -3.83 18.75
CA CYS A 496 5.16 -3.11 19.46
C CYS A 496 6.18 -4.04 20.16
N GLY A 497 6.04 -5.35 20.00
CA GLY A 497 6.98 -6.34 20.56
C GLY A 497 6.70 -6.76 22.01
N ILE A 498 5.71 -6.16 22.68
CA ILE A 498 5.15 -6.66 23.95
C ILE A 498 3.95 -7.58 23.68
N TYR A 499 3.85 -8.66 24.46
CA TYR A 499 2.81 -9.69 24.32
C TYR A 499 1.51 -9.29 25.01
N SER A 500 0.38 -9.84 24.58
CA SER A 500 -0.94 -9.55 25.18
C SER A 500 -1.11 -10.09 26.61
N ARG A 501 -0.43 -11.20 26.94
CA ARG A 501 -0.42 -11.75 28.30
C ARG A 501 0.45 -10.92 29.25
N PHE A 502 0.17 -10.99 30.54
CA PHE A 502 1.06 -10.44 31.56
C PHE A 502 2.40 -11.17 31.51
N VAL A 503 3.49 -10.40 31.39
CA VAL A 503 4.87 -10.88 31.36
C VAL A 503 5.70 -9.89 32.14
N GLU A 504 6.55 -10.38 33.05
CA GLU A 504 7.56 -9.58 33.74
C GLU A 504 8.87 -9.60 32.92
N MET A 505 9.77 -8.65 33.16
CA MET A 505 11.01 -8.51 32.40
C MET A 505 11.89 -9.77 32.47
N LEU A 506 11.87 -10.48 33.61
CA LEU A 506 12.59 -11.73 33.79
C LEU A 506 12.11 -12.84 32.84
N ASP A 507 10.82 -12.87 32.54
CA ASP A 507 10.18 -13.86 31.67
C ASP A 507 10.01 -13.36 30.23
N PHE A 508 10.36 -12.11 29.96
CA PHE A 508 10.29 -11.54 28.62
C PHE A 508 11.33 -12.21 27.70
N PRO A 509 10.92 -12.84 26.59
CA PRO A 509 11.86 -13.48 25.66
C PRO A 509 12.94 -12.51 25.16
N GLY A 510 14.19 -12.80 25.49
CA GLY A 510 15.35 -11.94 25.17
C GLY A 510 15.59 -10.78 26.15
N GLY A 511 14.76 -10.66 27.19
CA GLY A 511 14.91 -9.74 28.32
C GLY A 511 15.05 -8.26 27.92
N GLU A 512 15.76 -7.50 28.76
CA GLU A 512 16.01 -6.08 28.55
C GLU A 512 16.75 -5.81 27.22
N LYS A 513 17.67 -6.70 26.83
CA LYS A 513 18.41 -6.58 25.56
C LYS A 513 17.44 -6.50 24.38
N ARG A 514 16.43 -7.36 24.33
CA ARG A 514 15.43 -7.34 23.25
C ARG A 514 14.65 -6.02 23.21
N MET A 515 14.30 -5.44 24.36
CA MET A 515 13.65 -4.13 24.42
C MET A 515 14.55 -3.02 23.86
N ARG A 516 15.85 -3.04 24.22
CA ARG A 516 16.84 -2.10 23.67
C ARG A 516 16.95 -2.24 22.16
N ASP A 517 17.00 -3.46 21.65
CA ASP A 517 17.09 -3.76 20.21
C ASP A 517 15.83 -3.36 19.42
N LEU A 518 14.67 -3.23 20.08
CA LEU A 518 13.44 -2.70 19.46
C LEU A 518 13.48 -1.17 19.37
N VAL A 519 14.04 -0.51 20.38
CA VAL A 519 14.00 0.95 20.55
C VAL A 519 15.17 1.65 19.88
N PHE A 520 16.40 1.25 20.16
CA PHE A 520 17.58 2.04 19.81
C PHE A 520 18.09 1.66 18.41
N GLY A 521 17.50 2.30 17.38
CA GLY A 521 17.77 1.92 15.99
C GLY A 521 17.11 0.59 15.60
N GLY A 522 16.04 0.23 16.31
CA GLY A 522 15.30 -1.01 16.15
C GLY A 522 14.03 -0.87 15.31
N SER A 523 13.31 -1.98 15.14
CA SER A 523 12.09 -2.03 14.33
C SER A 523 11.00 -1.09 14.83
N LEU A 524 10.87 -0.87 16.14
CA LEU A 524 9.85 0.01 16.72
C LEU A 524 10.17 1.48 16.45
N PHE A 525 11.44 1.86 16.54
CA PHE A 525 11.91 3.19 16.16
C PHE A 525 11.69 3.46 14.67
N TYR A 526 12.11 2.55 13.81
CA TYR A 526 11.90 2.72 12.37
C TYR A 526 10.43 2.75 11.97
N THR A 527 9.56 2.05 12.71
CA THR A 527 8.11 2.15 12.50
C THR A 527 7.64 3.59 12.65
N ILE A 528 8.07 4.31 13.70
CA ILE A 528 7.72 5.73 13.90
C ILE A 528 8.38 6.62 12.84
N VAL A 529 9.64 6.37 12.51
CA VAL A 529 10.36 7.20 11.53
C VAL A 529 9.71 7.11 10.16
N PHE A 530 9.39 5.90 9.70
CA PHE A 530 8.94 5.65 8.34
C PHE A 530 7.42 5.78 8.15
N ASN A 531 6.61 5.70 9.21
CA ASN A 531 5.16 5.80 9.10
C ASN A 531 4.60 7.11 9.68
N PRO A 532 3.91 7.95 8.87
CA PRO A 532 3.23 9.15 9.37
C PRO A 532 2.19 8.87 10.44
N VAL A 533 1.55 7.71 10.36
CA VAL A 533 0.46 7.28 11.25
C VAL A 533 0.83 5.90 11.75
N SER A 534 1.03 5.78 13.06
CA SER A 534 1.33 4.53 13.75
C SER A 534 0.31 4.29 14.85
N VAL A 535 -0.33 3.13 14.83
CA VAL A 535 -1.27 2.65 15.85
C VAL A 535 -0.69 1.40 16.50
N PHE A 536 -0.19 1.50 17.73
CA PHE A 536 0.41 0.39 18.44
C PHE A 536 -0.60 -0.34 19.32
N MET A 537 -0.72 -1.65 19.14
CA MET A 537 -1.53 -2.51 20.01
C MET A 537 -0.80 -2.80 21.33
N THR A 538 -1.46 -2.50 22.45
CA THR A 538 -1.09 -2.91 23.82
C THR A 538 -2.31 -3.46 24.54
N HIS A 539 -2.13 -4.06 25.71
CA HIS A 539 -3.20 -4.62 26.54
C HIS A 539 -3.08 -4.07 27.96
N MET A 540 -4.18 -4.05 28.72
CA MET A 540 -4.19 -3.58 30.13
C MET A 540 -3.12 -4.26 30.99
N THR A 541 -2.85 -5.54 30.73
CA THR A 541 -1.79 -6.33 31.39
C THR A 541 -0.39 -5.74 31.22
N ASN A 542 -0.11 -5.02 30.13
CA ASN A 542 1.20 -4.44 29.85
C ASN A 542 1.54 -3.23 30.73
N TYR A 543 0.56 -2.69 31.45
CA TYR A 543 0.69 -1.54 32.33
C TYR A 543 0.79 -1.92 33.81
N LYS A 544 0.73 -3.22 34.13
CA LYS A 544 0.91 -3.75 35.49
C LYS A 544 2.34 -4.25 35.71
N GLY A 545 2.73 -4.39 36.98
CA GLY A 545 3.94 -5.08 37.39
C GLY A 545 5.14 -4.26 36.98
N ASP A 546 6.02 -4.82 36.15
CA ASP A 546 7.13 -4.09 35.56
C ASP A 546 6.71 -2.93 34.63
N ARG A 547 5.43 -2.87 34.25
CA ARG A 547 4.84 -1.84 33.36
C ARG A 547 5.59 -1.74 32.03
N LEU A 548 5.80 -2.89 31.39
CA LEU A 548 6.62 -3.02 30.18
C LEU A 548 6.18 -2.08 29.04
N ALA A 549 4.89 -1.74 28.92
CA ALA A 549 4.45 -0.74 27.93
C ALA A 549 5.02 0.65 28.22
N LEU A 550 4.89 1.13 29.47
CA LEU A 550 5.43 2.43 29.87
C LEU A 550 6.95 2.45 29.75
N TYR A 551 7.59 1.36 30.17
CA TYR A 551 9.03 1.15 30.07
C TYR A 551 9.55 1.27 28.63
N LEU A 552 8.86 0.63 27.68
CA LEU A 552 9.22 0.60 26.26
C LEU A 552 8.95 1.94 25.57
N PHE A 553 7.75 2.50 25.72
CA PHE A 553 7.37 3.73 25.01
C PHE A 553 8.04 5.00 25.58
N ASP A 554 8.35 5.05 26.88
CA ASP A 554 9.16 6.15 27.46
C ASP A 554 10.54 6.19 26.80
N ALA A 555 11.21 5.04 26.71
CA ALA A 555 12.52 4.92 26.07
C ALA A 555 12.47 5.31 24.60
N LEU A 556 11.47 4.81 23.87
CA LEU A 556 11.25 5.10 22.46
C LEU A 556 11.03 6.57 22.18
N PHE A 557 10.11 7.22 22.90
CA PHE A 557 9.78 8.62 22.65
C PHE A 557 10.93 9.54 23.04
N ARG A 558 11.66 9.24 24.12
CA ARG A 558 12.89 9.96 24.45
C ARG A 558 13.94 9.80 23.37
N PHE A 559 14.16 8.59 22.89
CA PHE A 559 15.14 8.32 21.85
C PHE A 559 14.80 9.04 20.54
N VAL A 560 13.54 9.00 20.09
CA VAL A 560 13.07 9.75 18.91
C VAL A 560 13.28 11.26 19.11
N ARG A 561 12.87 11.83 20.25
CA ARG A 561 13.04 13.28 20.53
C ARG A 561 14.51 13.68 20.64
N GLN A 562 15.37 12.79 21.12
CA GLN A 562 16.79 13.07 21.30
C GLN A 562 17.55 13.04 19.98
N TRP A 563 17.23 12.11 19.08
CA TRP A 563 17.98 11.93 17.83
C TRP A 563 17.35 12.59 16.61
N THR A 564 16.08 12.98 16.68
CA THR A 564 15.34 13.49 15.52
C THR A 564 14.64 14.82 15.81
N ASN A 565 14.36 15.57 14.75
CA ASN A 565 13.48 16.74 14.73
C ASN A 565 12.00 16.34 14.55
N LEU A 566 11.68 15.04 14.58
CA LEU A 566 10.31 14.56 14.44
C LEU A 566 9.48 15.03 15.64
N GLN A 567 8.29 15.53 15.34
CA GLN A 567 7.29 15.87 16.33
C GLN A 567 6.28 14.74 16.43
N LEU A 568 6.19 14.15 17.61
CA LEU A 568 5.14 13.18 17.89
C LEU A 568 3.84 13.97 18.14
N ALA A 569 2.73 13.51 17.56
CA ALA A 569 1.41 14.09 17.71
C ALA A 569 0.38 12.97 17.75
N THR A 570 -0.86 13.28 18.09
CA THR A 570 -1.93 12.28 18.26
C THR A 570 -3.27 12.84 17.85
N ALA A 571 -4.13 12.02 17.24
CA ALA A 571 -5.46 12.45 16.83
C ALA A 571 -6.49 11.33 17.04
N PRO A 572 -7.79 11.67 17.17
CA PRO A 572 -8.85 10.68 17.29
C PRO A 572 -8.81 9.67 16.13
N PRO A 573 -9.21 8.41 16.36
CA PRO A 573 -9.13 7.34 15.36
C PRO A 573 -9.74 7.69 13.99
N ILE A 574 -10.90 8.37 13.98
CA ILE A 574 -11.58 8.80 12.74
C ILE A 574 -10.70 9.77 11.95
N GLN A 575 -10.05 10.71 12.63
CA GLN A 575 -9.17 11.68 11.98
C GLN A 575 -7.89 11.00 11.45
N LEU A 576 -7.32 10.06 12.20
CA LEU A 576 -6.21 9.23 11.72
C LEU A 576 -6.61 8.43 10.48
N ALA A 577 -7.80 7.83 10.46
CA ALA A 577 -8.31 7.09 9.31
C ALA A 577 -8.48 7.99 8.07
N HIS A 578 -8.89 9.24 8.28
CA HIS A 578 -8.91 10.24 7.21
C HIS A 578 -7.50 10.60 6.71
N PHE A 579 -6.54 10.83 7.60
CA PHE A 579 -5.14 11.10 7.22
C PHE A 579 -4.54 9.93 6.44
N TYR A 580 -4.75 8.71 6.93
CA TYR A 580 -4.30 7.49 6.28
C TYR A 580 -4.97 7.34 4.90
N SER A 581 -6.31 7.32 4.82
CA SER A 581 -7.02 7.13 3.54
C SER A 581 -6.76 8.23 2.49
N ARG A 582 -6.47 9.46 2.89
CA ARG A 582 -6.09 10.54 1.95
C ARG A 582 -4.69 10.31 1.38
N ARG A 583 -3.72 9.92 2.22
CA ARG A 583 -2.37 9.57 1.78
C ARG A 583 -2.41 8.52 0.68
N PHE A 584 -3.14 7.43 0.87
CA PHE A 584 -3.24 6.36 -0.14
C PHE A 584 -3.91 6.81 -1.44
N ARG A 585 -4.96 7.65 -1.36
CA ARG A 585 -5.64 8.21 -2.52
C ARG A 585 -4.75 9.10 -3.38
N GLU A 586 -3.92 9.94 -2.77
CA GLU A 586 -3.07 10.89 -3.50
C GLU A 586 -1.87 10.24 -4.20
N PHE A 587 -1.34 9.14 -3.65
CA PHE A 587 -0.24 8.37 -4.26
C PHE A 587 -0.70 7.24 -5.18
N GLY A 588 -2.00 7.19 -5.53
CA GLY A 588 -2.54 6.19 -6.46
C GLY A 588 -2.67 4.78 -5.89
N ALA A 589 -2.43 4.60 -4.59
CA ALA A 589 -2.64 3.33 -3.87
C ALA A 589 -4.13 3.16 -3.50
N ASN A 590 -5.01 3.22 -4.51
CA ASN A 590 -6.43 2.87 -4.38
C ASN A 590 -6.64 1.34 -4.38
N ASP A 591 -5.57 0.55 -4.36
CA ASP A 591 -5.66 -0.88 -4.54
C ASP A 591 -6.06 -1.59 -3.25
N LEU A 592 -7.02 -2.49 -3.41
CA LEU A 592 -7.41 -3.49 -2.43
C LEU A 592 -6.19 -4.34 -2.00
N PRO A 593 -6.20 -4.92 -0.79
CA PRO A 593 -5.06 -5.69 -0.28
C PRO A 593 -4.67 -6.83 -1.22
N LEU A 594 -3.38 -7.07 -1.40
CA LEU A 594 -2.89 -8.26 -2.11
C LEU A 594 -3.08 -9.49 -1.23
N TYR A 595 -4.00 -10.35 -1.63
CA TYR A 595 -4.27 -11.60 -0.94
C TYR A 595 -3.16 -12.64 -1.18
N THR A 596 -2.71 -13.31 -0.11
CA THR A 596 -1.79 -14.46 -0.14
C THR A 596 -2.52 -15.72 0.33
N ASP A 597 -2.04 -16.92 -0.04
CA ASP A 597 -2.64 -18.17 0.46
C ASP A 597 -2.56 -18.22 1.99
N PRO A 598 -3.69 -18.16 2.72
CA PRO A 598 -3.69 -18.16 4.19
C PRO A 598 -3.16 -19.47 4.77
N CYS A 599 -3.09 -20.53 3.96
CA CYS A 599 -2.65 -21.86 4.37
C CYS A 599 -1.16 -22.11 4.14
N ALA A 600 -0.48 -21.22 3.41
CA ALA A 600 0.95 -21.31 3.19
C ALA A 600 1.78 -20.74 4.35
N ASP A 601 1.22 -19.81 5.12
CA ASP A 601 1.87 -19.18 6.27
C ASP A 601 1.33 -19.77 7.60
N PRO A 602 2.20 -20.30 8.50
CA PRO A 602 1.76 -20.92 9.75
C PRO A 602 0.94 -20.01 10.66
N HIS A 603 1.26 -18.71 10.69
CA HIS A 603 0.54 -17.74 11.51
C HIS A 603 -0.87 -17.46 10.96
N SER A 604 -0.97 -17.23 9.65
CA SER A 604 -2.23 -17.04 8.94
C SER A 604 -3.13 -18.27 9.04
N LEU A 605 -2.54 -19.47 8.93
CA LEU A 605 -3.26 -20.74 9.08
C LEU A 605 -3.82 -20.91 10.50
N ALA A 606 -3.08 -20.49 11.53
CA ALA A 606 -3.56 -20.52 12.92
C ALA A 606 -4.75 -19.58 13.16
N LEU A 607 -4.89 -18.53 12.36
CA LEU A 607 -6.02 -17.59 12.39
C LEU A 607 -7.17 -17.98 11.44
N TRP A 608 -6.92 -18.91 10.51
CA TRP A 608 -7.90 -19.35 9.53
C TRP A 608 -8.99 -20.21 10.21
N PRO A 609 -10.28 -19.89 10.06
CA PRO A 609 -11.33 -20.60 10.80
C PRO A 609 -11.38 -22.10 10.48
N VAL A 610 -11.55 -22.93 11.51
CA VAL A 610 -11.65 -24.38 11.38
C VAL A 610 -12.84 -24.76 10.48
N GLY A 611 -12.59 -25.62 9.50
CA GLY A 611 -13.60 -26.08 8.53
C GLY A 611 -13.78 -25.17 7.30
N TRP A 612 -13.09 -24.02 7.25
CA TRP A 612 -13.04 -23.21 6.03
C TRP A 612 -12.16 -23.86 4.96
N PRO A 613 -12.46 -23.65 3.66
CA PRO A 613 -11.65 -24.14 2.58
C PRO A 613 -10.22 -23.59 2.68
N CYS A 614 -9.22 -24.41 2.32
CA CYS A 614 -7.83 -24.10 2.60
C CYS A 614 -6.89 -24.56 1.48
N GLY A 615 -6.01 -23.65 1.04
CA GLY A 615 -4.86 -23.90 0.17
C GLY A 615 -5.14 -24.71 -1.09
N VAL A 616 -4.21 -25.63 -1.38
CA VAL A 616 -4.18 -26.48 -2.59
C VAL A 616 -5.44 -27.34 -2.78
N ASP A 617 -6.21 -27.57 -1.71
CA ASP A 617 -7.44 -28.35 -1.74
C ASP A 617 -8.64 -27.61 -2.33
N TYR A 618 -8.53 -26.30 -2.56
CA TYR A 618 -9.61 -25.50 -3.13
C TYR A 618 -9.14 -24.54 -4.22
N LEU A 619 -7.90 -24.05 -4.18
CA LEU A 619 -7.40 -23.10 -5.19
C LEU A 619 -7.21 -23.75 -6.58
N PRO A 620 -7.45 -23.02 -7.68
CA PRO A 620 -7.22 -23.53 -9.03
C PRO A 620 -5.73 -23.66 -9.33
N ARG A 621 -5.37 -24.70 -10.10
CA ARG A 621 -4.00 -24.89 -10.63
C ARG A 621 -3.88 -24.51 -12.10
N LEU A 622 -5.00 -24.28 -12.77
CA LEU A 622 -5.07 -23.79 -14.13
C LEU A 622 -6.01 -22.57 -14.20
N VAL A 623 -5.59 -21.51 -14.89
CA VAL A 623 -6.43 -20.35 -15.16
C VAL A 623 -6.39 -20.03 -16.66
N ILE A 624 -7.57 -19.95 -17.28
CA ILE A 624 -7.72 -19.50 -18.67
C ILE A 624 -7.98 -17.99 -18.64
N ILE A 625 -6.94 -17.20 -18.89
CA ILE A 625 -6.94 -15.75 -18.66
C ILE A 625 -7.56 -14.93 -19.81
N GLY A 626 -7.86 -15.56 -20.94
CA GLY A 626 -8.47 -14.93 -22.11
C GLY A 626 -7.51 -14.85 -23.30
N PRO A 627 -7.51 -13.75 -24.10
CA PRO A 627 -8.45 -12.61 -24.06
C PRO A 627 -9.89 -12.95 -24.45
N GLN A 628 -10.78 -11.96 -24.42
CA GLN A 628 -12.16 -12.11 -24.89
C GLN A 628 -12.22 -12.37 -26.41
N LYS A 629 -13.23 -13.14 -26.83
CA LYS A 629 -13.59 -13.45 -28.24
C LYS A 629 -12.61 -14.38 -28.99
N THR A 630 -11.88 -15.21 -28.25
CA THR A 630 -10.90 -16.18 -28.79
C THR A 630 -11.32 -17.64 -28.63
N GLY A 631 -12.52 -17.92 -28.11
CA GLY A 631 -13.03 -19.30 -27.96
C GLY A 631 -12.87 -19.90 -26.56
N SER A 632 -12.49 -19.09 -25.55
CA SER A 632 -12.29 -19.53 -24.17
C SER A 632 -13.47 -20.30 -23.55
N THR A 633 -14.73 -19.95 -23.87
CA THR A 633 -15.90 -20.71 -23.39
C THR A 633 -15.94 -22.13 -23.97
N ALA A 634 -15.64 -22.29 -25.27
CA ALA A 634 -15.60 -23.61 -25.89
C ALA A 634 -14.50 -24.47 -25.27
N LEU A 635 -13.34 -23.86 -25.02
CA LEU A 635 -12.24 -24.54 -24.34
C LEU A 635 -12.64 -25.07 -22.97
N VAL A 636 -13.31 -24.26 -22.13
CA VAL A 636 -13.79 -24.71 -20.82
C VAL A 636 -14.73 -25.91 -20.94
N HIS A 637 -15.69 -25.86 -21.87
CA HIS A 637 -16.63 -26.98 -22.06
C HIS A 637 -15.97 -28.26 -22.53
N PHE A 638 -14.98 -28.18 -23.42
CA PHE A 638 -14.24 -29.35 -23.88
C PHE A 638 -13.32 -29.91 -22.78
N LEU A 639 -12.58 -29.07 -22.06
CA LEU A 639 -11.71 -29.52 -20.96
C LEU A 639 -12.48 -30.30 -19.89
N ARG A 640 -13.73 -29.92 -19.61
CA ARG A 640 -14.60 -30.60 -18.64
C ARG A 640 -14.97 -32.04 -19.02
N LEU A 641 -14.77 -32.47 -20.26
CA LEU A 641 -14.95 -33.88 -20.66
C LEU A 641 -13.89 -34.80 -20.02
N HIS A 642 -12.76 -34.24 -19.59
CA HIS A 642 -11.70 -35.00 -18.93
C HIS A 642 -11.99 -35.15 -17.43
N SER A 643 -12.02 -36.37 -16.92
CA SER A 643 -12.41 -36.64 -15.52
C SER A 643 -11.48 -35.99 -14.47
N SER A 644 -10.18 -35.83 -14.80
CA SER A 644 -9.22 -35.13 -13.94
C SER A 644 -9.28 -33.59 -13.98
N LEU A 645 -10.12 -32.98 -14.83
CA LEU A 645 -10.24 -31.52 -14.94
C LEU A 645 -11.58 -31.05 -14.37
N VAL A 646 -11.53 -30.17 -13.37
CA VAL A 646 -12.72 -29.69 -12.67
C VAL A 646 -12.79 -28.17 -12.75
N ALA A 647 -13.81 -27.65 -13.41
CA ALA A 647 -14.08 -26.21 -13.46
C ALA A 647 -14.68 -25.71 -12.14
N ASN A 648 -14.59 -24.40 -11.88
CA ASN A 648 -15.34 -23.73 -10.80
C ASN A 648 -16.86 -23.98 -10.90
N HIS A 649 -17.60 -23.87 -9.80
CA HIS A 649 -19.05 -24.13 -9.74
C HIS A 649 -19.91 -22.86 -9.53
N TYR A 650 -19.36 -21.69 -9.87
CA TYR A 650 -19.97 -20.38 -9.58
C TYR A 650 -21.33 -20.15 -10.25
N HIS A 651 -22.26 -19.56 -9.51
CA HIS A 651 -23.59 -19.18 -9.97
C HIS A 651 -23.96 -17.76 -9.49
N TRP A 652 -23.98 -16.77 -10.39
CA TRP A 652 -24.59 -15.46 -10.10
C TRP A 652 -25.26 -14.85 -11.34
N GLY A 653 -26.38 -14.16 -11.12
CA GLY A 653 -27.40 -13.77 -12.10
C GLY A 653 -27.00 -12.85 -13.28
N SER A 654 -25.72 -12.69 -13.62
CA SER A 654 -25.28 -11.84 -14.76
C SER A 654 -24.00 -12.30 -15.49
N THR A 655 -23.11 -13.09 -14.87
CA THR A 655 -21.85 -13.61 -15.47
C THR A 655 -21.99 -15.11 -15.71
N PHE A 656 -22.36 -15.47 -16.93
CA PHE A 656 -22.73 -16.84 -17.37
C PHE A 656 -21.71 -17.97 -17.10
N GLU A 657 -20.48 -17.65 -16.68
CA GLU A 657 -19.44 -18.64 -16.38
C GLU A 657 -18.16 -18.10 -15.67
N GLU A 658 -17.90 -16.78 -15.72
CA GLU A 658 -16.61 -16.18 -15.30
C GLU A 658 -16.66 -15.65 -13.86
N LEU A 659 -15.62 -15.92 -13.07
CA LEU A 659 -15.48 -15.41 -11.70
C LEU A 659 -15.12 -13.92 -11.68
N GLN A 660 -14.17 -13.52 -12.54
CA GLN A 660 -13.65 -12.15 -12.62
C GLN A 660 -13.06 -11.62 -11.31
N PHE A 661 -12.69 -12.51 -10.39
CA PHE A 661 -12.19 -12.20 -9.04
C PHE A 661 -11.00 -11.24 -9.06
N PHE A 662 -9.96 -11.53 -9.84
CA PHE A 662 -8.75 -10.69 -9.83
C PHE A 662 -8.90 -9.36 -10.58
N SER A 663 -9.85 -9.26 -11.52
CA SER A 663 -10.05 -8.07 -12.36
C SER A 663 -11.14 -7.11 -11.87
N SER A 664 -12.02 -7.54 -10.95
CA SER A 664 -13.12 -6.72 -10.42
C SER A 664 -12.86 -6.39 -8.96
N ASP A 665 -12.71 -5.10 -8.62
CA ASP A 665 -12.48 -4.68 -7.24
C ASP A 665 -13.63 -5.08 -6.31
N GLU A 666 -14.87 -4.99 -6.79
CA GLU A 666 -16.04 -5.38 -6.00
C GLU A 666 -16.03 -6.86 -5.63
N ILE A 667 -15.63 -7.72 -6.58
CA ILE A 667 -15.57 -9.17 -6.35
C ILE A 667 -14.31 -9.52 -5.55
N TYR A 668 -13.18 -8.89 -5.84
CA TYR A 668 -11.92 -9.07 -5.12
C TYR A 668 -12.08 -8.74 -3.63
N ALA A 669 -12.75 -7.63 -3.31
CA ALA A 669 -13.02 -7.20 -1.94
C ALA A 669 -13.84 -8.21 -1.10
N ARG A 670 -14.47 -9.22 -1.73
CA ARG A 670 -15.14 -10.34 -1.02
C ARG A 670 -14.15 -11.30 -0.37
N GLY A 671 -12.86 -11.21 -0.71
CA GLY A 671 -11.77 -11.94 -0.07
C GLY A 671 -11.57 -13.37 -0.56
N ILE A 672 -10.50 -13.99 -0.05
CA ILE A 672 -10.00 -15.31 -0.47
C ILE A 672 -11.01 -16.42 -0.18
N HIS A 673 -11.68 -16.35 0.97
CA HIS A 673 -12.68 -17.34 1.36
C HIS A 673 -13.80 -17.45 0.31
N TRP A 674 -14.31 -16.30 -0.15
CA TRP A 674 -15.30 -16.26 -1.22
C TRP A 674 -14.78 -16.92 -2.50
N TYR A 675 -13.51 -16.68 -2.87
CA TYR A 675 -12.91 -17.28 -4.06
C TYR A 675 -12.75 -18.80 -3.95
N MET A 676 -12.25 -19.29 -2.80
CA MET A 676 -12.09 -20.73 -2.55
C MET A 676 -13.42 -21.49 -2.53
N GLN A 677 -14.49 -20.84 -2.05
CA GLN A 677 -15.85 -21.40 -2.08
C GLN A 677 -16.38 -21.67 -3.48
N GLN A 678 -15.75 -21.17 -4.54
CA GLN A 678 -16.18 -21.41 -5.93
C GLN A 678 -15.68 -22.74 -6.49
N PHE A 679 -14.96 -23.54 -5.69
CA PHE A 679 -14.29 -24.75 -6.11
C PHE A 679 -14.62 -25.93 -5.18
N ASP A 680 -14.73 -27.13 -5.76
CA ASP A 680 -14.93 -28.37 -5.00
C ASP A 680 -13.59 -28.84 -4.36
N SER A 681 -13.66 -29.44 -3.16
CA SER A 681 -12.50 -30.05 -2.49
C SER A 681 -11.96 -31.26 -3.27
N VAL A 682 -10.63 -31.53 -3.22
CA VAL A 682 -10.05 -32.78 -3.79
C VAL A 682 -10.65 -34.02 -3.13
N ASN A 683 -10.85 -33.95 -1.81
CA ASN A 683 -11.17 -35.12 -0.98
C ASN A 683 -12.57 -35.70 -1.26
N ASN A 684 -13.43 -34.96 -1.94
CA ASN A 684 -14.76 -35.42 -2.32
C ASN A 684 -14.78 -36.36 -3.54
N ARG A 685 -13.61 -36.67 -4.15
CA ARG A 685 -13.52 -37.56 -5.31
C ARG A 685 -12.50 -38.67 -5.08
N THR A 686 -12.98 -39.91 -5.02
CA THR A 686 -12.15 -41.11 -4.94
C THR A 686 -11.48 -41.40 -6.30
N GLY A 687 -10.16 -41.19 -6.40
CA GLY A 687 -9.34 -41.82 -7.45
C GLY A 687 -8.73 -40.92 -8.54
N GLY A 688 -7.87 -39.95 -8.17
CA GLY A 688 -6.91 -39.34 -9.11
C GLY A 688 -6.41 -37.94 -8.73
N SER A 689 -5.28 -37.52 -9.30
CA SER A 689 -4.81 -36.13 -9.22
C SER A 689 -5.75 -35.23 -10.04
N VAL A 690 -6.56 -34.43 -9.35
CA VAL A 690 -7.52 -33.50 -9.97
C VAL A 690 -6.89 -32.12 -10.16
N VAL A 691 -7.07 -31.52 -11.34
CA VAL A 691 -6.65 -30.16 -11.65
C VAL A 691 -7.89 -29.27 -11.72
N ARG A 692 -8.00 -28.36 -10.74
CA ARG A 692 -9.05 -27.33 -10.72
C ARG A 692 -8.70 -26.17 -11.63
N PHE A 693 -9.71 -25.60 -12.26
CA PHE A 693 -9.52 -24.45 -13.12
C PHE A 693 -10.68 -23.47 -13.15
N GLU A 694 -10.37 -22.22 -13.47
CA GLU A 694 -11.35 -21.20 -13.79
C GLU A 694 -11.02 -20.52 -15.13
N LYS A 695 -11.98 -19.73 -15.61
CA LYS A 695 -11.82 -18.95 -16.84
C LYS A 695 -12.44 -17.58 -16.66
N SER A 696 -11.62 -16.54 -16.82
CA SER A 696 -12.05 -15.15 -16.76
C SER A 696 -11.29 -14.37 -17.83
N ALA A 697 -11.97 -14.08 -18.94
CA ALA A 697 -11.30 -13.53 -20.12
C ALA A 697 -10.90 -12.05 -19.98
N SER A 698 -11.39 -11.39 -18.92
CA SER A 698 -10.99 -10.04 -18.51
C SER A 698 -9.57 -9.98 -17.95
N TYR A 699 -9.07 -11.09 -17.40
CA TYR A 699 -7.77 -11.14 -16.72
C TYR A 699 -6.63 -10.73 -17.65
N PHE A 700 -6.61 -11.21 -18.89
CA PHE A 700 -5.53 -10.95 -19.84
C PHE A 700 -5.19 -9.46 -19.99
N THR A 701 -6.20 -8.59 -19.99
CA THR A 701 -6.03 -7.14 -20.24
C THR A 701 -6.03 -6.25 -18.99
N ASP A 702 -6.43 -6.78 -17.84
CA ASP A 702 -6.44 -6.00 -16.61
C ASP A 702 -5.03 -5.98 -16.00
N VAL A 703 -4.45 -4.79 -15.86
CA VAL A 703 -3.05 -4.61 -15.45
C VAL A 703 -2.77 -4.99 -13.99
N ARG A 704 -3.80 -5.09 -13.15
CA ARG A 704 -3.67 -5.44 -11.72
C ARG A 704 -3.72 -6.95 -11.50
N THR A 705 -4.41 -7.65 -12.39
CA THR A 705 -4.66 -9.08 -12.29
C THR A 705 -3.37 -9.93 -12.17
N PRO A 706 -2.28 -9.71 -12.95
CA PRO A 706 -1.05 -10.49 -12.81
C PRO A 706 -0.49 -10.49 -11.38
N GLN A 707 -0.39 -9.31 -10.76
CA GLN A 707 0.12 -9.15 -9.40
C GLN A 707 -0.81 -9.78 -8.36
N ARG A 708 -2.11 -9.46 -8.42
CA ARG A 708 -3.12 -9.99 -7.49
C ARG A 708 -3.18 -11.52 -7.54
N MET A 709 -3.07 -12.09 -8.74
CA MET A 709 -3.16 -13.52 -8.93
C MET A 709 -1.87 -14.23 -8.54
N HIS A 710 -0.69 -13.68 -8.87
CA HIS A 710 0.59 -14.25 -8.42
C HIS A 710 0.74 -14.23 -6.89
N SER A 711 0.22 -13.20 -6.22
CA SER A 711 0.20 -13.15 -4.76
C SER A 711 -0.55 -14.33 -4.12
N LEU A 712 -1.66 -14.77 -4.73
CA LEU A 712 -2.53 -15.82 -4.19
C LEU A 712 -2.21 -17.23 -4.71
N ILE A 713 -1.91 -17.37 -6.01
CA ILE A 713 -1.69 -18.64 -6.70
C ILE A 713 -0.43 -18.59 -7.59
N PRO A 714 0.77 -18.38 -7.01
CA PRO A 714 2.01 -18.19 -7.78
C PRO A 714 2.36 -19.39 -8.69
N ASP A 715 1.95 -20.60 -8.30
CA ASP A 715 2.24 -21.84 -9.04
C ASP A 715 1.22 -22.18 -10.14
N ALA A 716 0.20 -21.33 -10.34
CA ALA A 716 -0.84 -21.59 -11.34
C ALA A 716 -0.25 -21.67 -12.77
N ARG A 717 -0.80 -22.59 -13.57
CA ARG A 717 -0.56 -22.66 -15.02
C ARG A 717 -1.59 -21.81 -15.75
N LEU A 718 -1.16 -21.13 -16.79
CA LEU A 718 -1.92 -20.11 -17.51
C LEU A 718 -2.12 -20.52 -18.95
N VAL A 719 -3.35 -20.46 -19.43
CA VAL A 719 -3.67 -20.68 -20.85
C VAL A 719 -4.18 -19.38 -21.46
N VAL A 720 -3.54 -18.98 -22.57
CA VAL A 720 -3.86 -17.76 -23.33
C VAL A 720 -4.22 -18.16 -24.75
N LEU A 721 -5.42 -17.80 -25.22
CA LEU A 721 -5.85 -18.12 -26.58
C LEU A 721 -5.60 -16.92 -27.50
N LEU A 722 -4.68 -17.05 -28.45
CA LEU A 722 -4.32 -15.99 -29.39
C LEU A 722 -5.00 -16.26 -30.74
N ARG A 723 -5.75 -15.27 -31.21
CA ARG A 723 -6.48 -15.29 -32.49
C ARG A 723 -5.95 -14.16 -33.37
N HIS A 724 -6.16 -14.21 -34.69
CA HIS A 724 -5.94 -13.04 -35.53
C HIS A 724 -6.59 -11.77 -34.91
N PRO A 725 -5.81 -10.72 -34.61
CA PRO A 725 -6.27 -9.60 -33.78
C PRO A 725 -7.42 -8.83 -34.43
N VAL A 726 -7.43 -8.71 -35.75
CA VAL A 726 -8.55 -8.16 -36.56
C VAL A 726 -9.85 -8.91 -36.34
N TYR A 727 -9.88 -10.24 -36.51
CA TYR A 727 -11.10 -11.02 -36.31
C TYR A 727 -11.55 -11.03 -34.85
N ARG A 728 -10.61 -10.94 -33.90
CA ARG A 728 -10.93 -10.78 -32.47
C ARG A 728 -11.59 -9.42 -32.20
N ALA A 729 -11.05 -8.33 -32.74
CA ALA A 729 -11.63 -6.98 -32.62
C ALA A 729 -13.02 -6.89 -33.29
N TYR A 730 -13.16 -7.43 -34.50
CA TYR A 730 -14.44 -7.47 -35.21
C TYR A 730 -15.48 -8.29 -34.46
N SER A 731 -15.08 -9.45 -33.90
CA SER A 731 -16.00 -10.24 -33.08
C SER A 731 -16.43 -9.52 -31.80
N TRP A 732 -15.61 -8.60 -31.25
CA TRP A 732 -16.02 -7.76 -30.12
C TRP A 732 -17.02 -6.69 -30.58
N TYR A 733 -16.72 -5.96 -31.65
CA TYR A 733 -17.62 -4.97 -32.25
C TYR A 733 -19.01 -5.55 -32.55
N GLN A 734 -19.06 -6.77 -33.12
CA GLN A 734 -20.31 -7.46 -33.42
C GLN A 734 -21.12 -7.85 -32.17
N VAL A 735 -20.47 -8.05 -31.02
CA VAL A 735 -21.20 -8.22 -29.74
C VAL A 735 -21.87 -6.91 -29.35
N CYS A 736 -21.21 -5.78 -29.59
CA CYS A 736 -21.71 -4.47 -29.22
C CYS A 736 -22.97 -4.05 -29.98
N LEU A 737 -23.11 -4.51 -31.23
CA LEU A 737 -24.27 -4.26 -32.07
C LEU A 737 -25.56 -4.98 -31.64
N ILE A 738 -25.47 -6.03 -30.81
CA ILE A 738 -26.64 -6.84 -30.46
C ILE A 738 -27.49 -6.09 -29.43
N VAL A 739 -28.72 -5.73 -29.82
CA VAL A 739 -29.76 -5.24 -28.92
C VAL A 739 -30.52 -6.44 -28.36
N LEU A 740 -30.70 -6.52 -27.05
CA LEU A 740 -31.68 -7.43 -26.47
C LEU A 740 -33.07 -6.77 -26.63
N GLU A 741 -34.02 -7.43 -27.29
CA GLU A 741 -35.42 -7.17 -26.95
C GLU A 741 -35.58 -7.43 -25.44
N PRO A 742 -36.44 -6.67 -24.73
CA PRO A 742 -36.70 -6.94 -23.34
C PRO A 742 -37.18 -8.39 -23.25
N LEU A 743 -36.42 -9.25 -22.56
CA LEU A 743 -36.98 -10.47 -22.02
C LEU A 743 -38.11 -9.99 -21.11
N PHE A 744 -39.36 -10.22 -21.54
CA PHE A 744 -40.68 -9.79 -21.02
C PHE A 744 -41.37 -8.84 -22.00
N GLY A 745 -42.20 -9.44 -22.88
CA GLY A 745 -42.96 -8.74 -23.90
C GLY A 745 -43.94 -7.73 -23.29
N TYR A 746 -43.71 -6.45 -23.57
CA TYR A 746 -44.72 -5.40 -23.51
C TYR A 746 -44.51 -4.44 -24.69
N ASP A 747 -45.61 -4.16 -25.36
CA ASP A 747 -45.71 -3.26 -26.51
C ASP A 747 -45.48 -1.81 -26.08
N LEU A 748 -44.46 -1.17 -26.65
CA LEU A 748 -43.96 0.16 -26.27
C LEU A 748 -44.70 1.33 -26.95
N HIS A 749 -45.80 1.06 -27.65
CA HIS A 749 -46.47 2.09 -28.47
C HIS A 749 -47.45 3.02 -27.73
N ASN A 750 -47.79 2.77 -26.46
CA ASN A 750 -48.76 3.59 -25.73
C ASN A 750 -48.31 3.92 -24.30
N PHE A 751 -47.48 4.94 -24.09
CA PHE A 751 -47.44 5.66 -22.80
C PHE A 751 -46.98 7.11 -22.99
N GLN A 752 -47.98 8.00 -23.06
CA GLN A 752 -47.77 9.44 -22.87
C GLN A 752 -47.75 9.76 -21.37
N THR A 753 -46.90 10.73 -21.01
CA THR A 753 -46.94 11.57 -19.81
C THR A 753 -46.72 10.90 -18.43
N SER A 754 -45.59 11.25 -17.82
CA SER A 754 -45.39 11.46 -16.38
C SER A 754 -46.04 10.45 -15.42
N SER A 755 -45.34 9.36 -15.09
CA SER A 755 -45.36 8.69 -13.76
C SER A 755 -44.43 7.47 -13.75
N ALA A 756 -43.83 7.19 -12.59
CA ALA A 756 -42.85 6.15 -12.35
C ALA A 756 -43.35 4.74 -12.69
N LEU A 757 -42.45 3.88 -13.22
CA LEU A 757 -42.69 2.46 -13.42
C LEU A 757 -42.47 1.71 -12.09
N VAL A 758 -43.55 1.23 -11.47
CA VAL A 758 -43.48 0.26 -10.36
C VAL A 758 -43.63 -1.15 -10.94
N LEU A 759 -42.60 -1.99 -10.81
CA LEU A 759 -42.66 -3.42 -11.11
C LEU A 759 -42.41 -4.25 -9.83
N GLN A 760 -43.54 -4.62 -9.20
CA GLN A 760 -43.81 -5.71 -8.24
C GLN A 760 -43.14 -5.74 -6.84
N LYS A 761 -43.88 -6.38 -5.92
CA LYS A 761 -43.76 -6.44 -4.46
C LYS A 761 -43.45 -7.89 -4.01
N ASP A 762 -42.54 -8.06 -3.03
CA ASP A 762 -42.33 -9.15 -2.01
C ASP A 762 -40.87 -9.66 -1.91
N PRO A 763 -40.36 -10.25 -0.80
CA PRO A 763 -40.75 -10.21 0.64
C PRO A 763 -39.72 -9.40 1.49
N PRO A 764 -39.94 -9.17 2.81
CA PRO A 764 -39.11 -8.23 3.58
C PRO A 764 -37.74 -8.83 3.94
N GLY A 765 -36.65 -8.24 3.43
CA GLY A 765 -35.28 -8.59 3.86
C GLY A 765 -34.15 -8.45 2.84
N THR A 766 -34.42 -8.05 1.59
CA THR A 766 -33.38 -7.84 0.56
C THR A 766 -33.41 -6.40 0.03
N GLU A 767 -32.24 -5.75 -0.07
CA GLU A 767 -32.12 -4.42 -0.66
C GLU A 767 -32.43 -4.47 -2.18
N PRO A 768 -33.20 -3.51 -2.71
CA PRO A 768 -33.69 -3.53 -4.08
C PRO A 768 -32.56 -3.33 -5.10
N THR A 769 -32.49 -4.17 -6.13
CA THR A 769 -31.59 -3.98 -7.28
C THR A 769 -32.43 -3.62 -8.52
N LEU A 770 -32.58 -2.33 -8.77
CA LEU A 770 -33.13 -1.77 -10.01
C LEU A 770 -32.36 -0.49 -10.35
N LEU A 771 -32.34 -0.11 -11.64
CA LEU A 771 -31.73 1.11 -12.15
C LEU A 771 -32.38 2.35 -11.50
N LEU A 772 -31.80 2.84 -10.39
CA LEU A 772 -32.25 4.04 -9.71
C LEU A 772 -31.58 5.25 -10.36
N VAL A 773 -32.31 5.94 -11.24
CA VAL A 773 -32.04 7.36 -11.52
C VAL A 773 -32.56 8.14 -10.31
N TYR A 774 -31.71 8.34 -9.30
CA TYR A 774 -32.04 9.28 -8.22
C TYR A 774 -31.91 10.71 -8.76
N PHE A 775 -32.99 11.49 -8.63
CA PHE A 775 -32.88 12.94 -8.57
C PHE A 775 -32.48 13.30 -7.13
N SER A 776 -31.18 13.38 -6.83
CA SER A 776 -30.74 14.00 -5.57
C SER A 776 -30.74 15.51 -5.76
N SER A 777 -31.67 16.19 -5.11
CA SER A 777 -31.38 17.54 -4.61
C SER A 777 -30.59 17.34 -3.32
N ASP A 778 -29.32 17.70 -3.30
CA ASP A 778 -28.56 17.77 -2.06
C ASP A 778 -29.14 18.91 -1.21
N ILE A 779 -30.13 18.58 -0.37
CA ILE A 779 -30.54 19.42 0.75
C ILE A 779 -29.61 19.04 1.89
N LEU A 780 -28.53 19.81 2.05
CA LEU A 780 -27.92 19.96 3.36
C LEU A 780 -29.00 20.52 4.29
N THR A 781 -29.24 19.82 5.41
CA THR A 781 -30.09 20.32 6.49
C THR A 781 -29.62 21.72 6.91
N PRO A 782 -30.50 22.74 6.95
CA PRO A 782 -30.11 24.05 7.42
C PRO A 782 -29.96 24.04 8.95
N ASP A 783 -28.88 24.67 9.41
CA ASP A 783 -28.75 25.24 10.74
C ASP A 783 -29.92 26.24 10.97
N PRO A 784 -30.63 26.28 12.12
CA PRO A 784 -31.88 27.03 12.26
C PRO A 784 -31.76 28.56 12.25
N LEU A 785 -30.61 29.15 11.90
CA LEU A 785 -30.33 30.57 12.21
C LEU A 785 -29.82 31.46 11.07
N VAL A 786 -29.85 31.07 9.79
CA VAL A 786 -29.51 32.01 8.70
C VAL A 786 -30.31 31.76 7.41
N SER A 787 -30.95 32.81 6.88
CA SER A 787 -31.75 32.81 5.65
C SER A 787 -31.02 33.51 4.48
N TYR A 788 -30.58 32.76 3.47
CA TYR A 788 -30.24 33.29 2.13
C TYR A 788 -30.56 32.23 1.04
N PRO A 789 -30.87 32.64 -0.21
CA PRO A 789 -31.25 31.71 -1.28
C PRO A 789 -30.02 31.10 -1.97
N VAL A 790 -30.01 29.78 -2.17
CA VAL A 790 -28.96 29.06 -2.93
C VAL A 790 -29.56 28.51 -4.22
N TYR A 791 -28.94 28.83 -5.35
CA TYR A 791 -29.20 28.21 -6.65
C TYR A 791 -28.57 26.80 -6.69
N ALA A 792 -29.38 25.76 -6.90
CA ALA A 792 -28.90 24.38 -7.01
C ALA A 792 -28.43 24.06 -8.44
N GLN A 793 -27.17 23.63 -8.60
CA GLN A 793 -26.68 22.99 -9.83
C GLN A 793 -26.99 21.49 -9.80
N ILE A 794 -27.75 21.01 -10.78
CA ILE A 794 -28.11 19.59 -10.95
C ILE A 794 -26.93 18.85 -11.58
N THR A 795 -26.32 17.92 -10.85
CA THR A 795 -25.27 17.03 -11.38
C THR A 795 -25.86 15.65 -11.65
N ILE A 796 -25.92 15.25 -12.93
CA ILE A 796 -26.36 13.91 -13.34
C ILE A 796 -25.21 12.93 -13.11
N ARG A 797 -25.33 12.01 -12.15
CA ARG A 797 -24.43 10.85 -12.02
C ARG A 797 -25.15 9.60 -12.52
N ILE A 798 -24.68 9.06 -13.65
CA ILE A 798 -25.10 7.77 -14.17
C ILE A 798 -24.37 6.69 -13.37
N PHE A 799 -25.08 5.95 -12.52
CA PHE A 799 -24.54 4.74 -11.89
C PHE A 799 -24.78 3.56 -12.84
N ILE A 800 -23.71 3.11 -13.49
CA ILE A 800 -23.70 1.83 -14.23
C ILE A 800 -23.46 0.74 -13.18
N PRO A 801 -24.33 -0.28 -13.04
CA PRO A 801 -24.08 -1.37 -12.09
C PRO A 801 -22.77 -2.06 -12.43
N THR A 802 -21.82 -2.08 -11.49
CA THR A 802 -20.55 -2.82 -11.58
C THR A 802 -20.75 -4.34 -11.53
N THR A 803 -21.97 -4.79 -11.21
CA THR A 803 -22.37 -6.19 -11.09
C THR A 803 -22.82 -6.84 -12.40
N LEU A 804 -22.86 -6.10 -13.52
CA LEU A 804 -23.12 -6.65 -14.85
C LEU A 804 -21.81 -7.06 -15.50
N SER A 805 -21.75 -8.28 -16.06
CA SER A 805 -20.58 -8.72 -16.83
C SER A 805 -20.23 -7.69 -17.91
N GLN A 806 -18.93 -7.47 -18.19
CA GLN A 806 -18.49 -6.64 -19.34
C GLN A 806 -19.18 -7.06 -20.66
N HIS A 807 -19.57 -8.33 -20.75
CA HIS A 807 -20.27 -8.90 -21.90
C HIS A 807 -21.76 -8.52 -21.99
N THR A 808 -22.37 -8.21 -20.85
CA THR A 808 -23.76 -7.75 -20.72
C THR A 808 -23.82 -6.24 -20.93
N LEU A 809 -22.85 -5.50 -20.37
CA LEU A 809 -22.70 -4.04 -20.54
C LEU A 809 -22.37 -3.64 -21.99
N ALA A 810 -21.73 -4.51 -22.76
CA ALA A 810 -21.34 -4.21 -24.13
C ALA A 810 -22.52 -4.19 -25.12
N ARG A 811 -23.67 -4.80 -24.81
CA ARG A 811 -24.79 -5.00 -25.77
C ARG A 811 -25.58 -3.72 -26.00
N GLY A 812 -25.90 -3.42 -27.26
CA GLY A 812 -26.68 -2.24 -27.63
C GLY A 812 -25.91 -0.93 -27.50
N ASP A 813 -24.58 -0.96 -27.62
CA ASP A 813 -23.72 0.21 -27.49
C ASP A 813 -24.10 1.28 -28.55
N PRO A 814 -24.53 2.48 -28.12
CA PRO A 814 -24.92 3.54 -29.06
C PRO A 814 -23.79 3.92 -30.02
N ALA A 815 -22.53 3.87 -29.59
CA ALA A 815 -21.39 4.18 -30.44
C ALA A 815 -21.18 3.13 -31.54
N ALA A 816 -21.47 1.85 -31.25
CA ALA A 816 -21.37 0.78 -32.24
C ALA A 816 -22.49 0.86 -33.28
N ARG A 817 -23.68 1.34 -32.88
CA ARG A 817 -24.81 1.60 -33.79
C ARG A 817 -24.60 2.84 -34.67
N LEU A 818 -23.81 3.81 -34.18
CA LEU A 818 -23.54 5.05 -34.90
C LEU A 818 -22.42 4.89 -35.94
N LEU A 819 -21.33 4.19 -35.60
CA LEU A 819 -20.18 4.04 -36.49
C LEU A 819 -20.05 2.62 -37.00
N SER A 820 -19.89 2.48 -38.32
CA SER A 820 -19.45 1.22 -38.93
C SER A 820 -18.07 0.81 -38.41
N PHE A 821 -17.73 -0.48 -38.48
CA PHE A 821 -16.42 -0.97 -38.06
C PHE A 821 -15.27 -0.25 -38.79
N SER A 822 -15.42 0.03 -40.09
CA SER A 822 -14.41 0.73 -40.89
C SER A 822 -14.24 2.20 -40.48
N GLN A 823 -15.33 2.90 -40.18
CA GLN A 823 -15.27 4.27 -39.62
C GLN A 823 -14.62 4.28 -38.24
N LEU A 824 -14.94 3.30 -37.39
CA LEU A 824 -14.34 3.17 -36.06
C LEU A 824 -12.82 2.94 -36.15
N VAL A 825 -12.36 2.13 -37.11
CA VAL A 825 -10.92 1.93 -37.38
C VAL A 825 -10.24 3.23 -37.82
N ARG A 826 -10.85 3.97 -38.76
CA ARG A 826 -10.25 5.17 -39.36
C ARG A 826 -10.22 6.36 -38.40
N TYR A 827 -11.31 6.58 -37.67
CA TYR A 827 -11.53 7.83 -36.93
C TYR A 827 -11.52 7.65 -35.41
N GLY A 828 -11.75 6.45 -34.89
CA GLY A 828 -12.00 6.23 -33.46
C GLY A 828 -10.83 6.56 -32.53
N ALA A 829 -9.59 6.58 -33.02
CA ALA A 829 -8.42 6.95 -32.21
C ALA A 829 -8.34 8.45 -31.91
N ASN A 830 -8.75 9.28 -32.88
CA ASN A 830 -8.59 10.74 -32.87
C ASN A 830 -9.94 11.43 -33.12
N ILE A 831 -11.04 10.82 -32.66
CA ILE A 831 -12.39 11.33 -32.89
C ILE A 831 -12.58 12.66 -32.13
N ASN A 832 -13.12 13.66 -32.81
CA ASN A 832 -13.50 14.94 -32.23
C ASN A 832 -14.86 15.38 -32.80
N GLU A 833 -15.43 16.47 -32.28
CA GLU A 833 -16.76 16.92 -32.70
C GLU A 833 -16.82 17.21 -34.21
N THR A 834 -15.77 17.81 -34.77
CA THR A 834 -15.69 18.14 -36.20
C THR A 834 -15.72 16.89 -37.07
N VAL A 835 -14.86 15.91 -36.75
CA VAL A 835 -14.80 14.63 -37.47
C VAL A 835 -16.10 13.86 -37.32
N LEU A 836 -16.68 13.83 -36.11
CA LEU A 836 -17.95 13.15 -35.85
C LEU A 836 -19.08 13.72 -36.71
N MET A 837 -19.17 15.05 -36.83
CA MET A 837 -20.16 15.72 -37.67
C MET A 837 -19.89 15.56 -39.18
N THR A 838 -18.68 15.15 -39.60
CA THR A 838 -18.40 14.82 -41.01
C THR A 838 -18.82 13.39 -41.40
N ILE A 839 -18.97 12.50 -40.43
CA ILE A 839 -19.25 11.07 -40.66
C ILE A 839 -20.62 10.62 -40.14
N THR A 840 -21.38 11.54 -39.53
CA THR A 840 -22.73 11.31 -38.99
C THR A 840 -23.62 12.53 -39.26
N THR A 841 -24.94 12.32 -39.25
CA THR A 841 -25.94 13.37 -39.44
C THR A 841 -26.62 13.75 -38.11
N HIS A 842 -27.19 14.96 -38.05
CA HIS A 842 -27.97 15.40 -36.89
C HIS A 842 -29.14 14.46 -36.57
N GLU A 843 -29.78 13.92 -37.61
CA GLU A 843 -30.91 12.99 -37.46
C GLU A 843 -30.49 11.64 -36.86
N GLU A 844 -29.32 11.10 -37.26
CA GLU A 844 -28.76 9.87 -36.69
C GLU A 844 -28.41 10.02 -35.22
N LEU A 845 -27.85 11.17 -34.82
CA LEU A 845 -27.55 11.49 -33.42
C LEU A 845 -28.82 11.56 -32.57
N LEU A 846 -29.85 12.25 -33.07
CA LEU A 846 -31.15 12.38 -32.39
C LEU A 846 -31.85 11.03 -32.23
N ARG A 847 -31.79 10.14 -33.25
CA ARG A 847 -32.37 8.78 -33.18
C ARG A 847 -31.74 7.92 -32.08
N LEU A 848 -30.51 8.23 -31.66
CA LEU A 848 -29.80 7.55 -30.57
C LEU A 848 -29.88 8.32 -29.24
N GLY A 849 -30.65 9.42 -29.18
CA GLY A 849 -30.84 10.23 -27.97
C GLY A 849 -29.72 11.25 -27.69
N PHE A 850 -28.93 11.62 -28.70
CA PHE A 850 -27.86 12.62 -28.59
C PHE A 850 -28.23 13.92 -29.32
N GLU A 851 -28.13 15.06 -28.62
CA GLU A 851 -28.41 16.39 -29.16
C GLU A 851 -27.10 17.06 -29.60
N SER A 852 -26.93 17.30 -30.90
CA SER A 852 -25.67 17.86 -31.42
C SER A 852 -25.43 19.33 -31.04
N THR A 853 -26.47 20.04 -30.60
CA THR A 853 -26.39 21.43 -30.13
C THR A 853 -25.91 21.53 -28.67
N LYS A 854 -25.89 20.41 -27.94
CA LYS A 854 -25.52 20.36 -26.52
C LYS A 854 -24.11 19.79 -26.36
N SER A 855 -23.15 20.64 -26.03
CA SER A 855 -21.74 20.25 -25.86
C SER A 855 -21.54 19.08 -24.87
N SER A 856 -22.30 19.01 -23.77
CA SER A 856 -22.20 17.88 -22.83
C SER A 856 -22.67 16.54 -23.42
N SER A 857 -23.64 16.55 -24.34
CA SER A 857 -24.14 15.35 -25.03
C SER A 857 -23.09 14.84 -26.02
N MET A 858 -22.48 15.74 -26.79
CA MET A 858 -21.41 15.43 -27.74
C MET A 858 -20.15 14.91 -27.05
N GLN A 859 -19.74 15.50 -25.93
CA GLN A 859 -18.61 15.02 -25.15
C GLN A 859 -18.83 13.60 -24.58
N LEU A 860 -20.06 13.27 -24.16
CA LEU A 860 -20.40 11.93 -23.69
C LEU A 860 -20.30 10.90 -24.83
N LEU A 861 -20.79 11.25 -26.01
CA LEU A 861 -20.74 10.41 -27.21
C LEU A 861 -19.30 10.18 -27.68
N LEU A 862 -18.45 11.22 -27.72
CA LEU A 862 -17.03 11.09 -28.05
C LEU A 862 -16.31 10.14 -27.08
N LYS A 863 -16.60 10.25 -25.78
CA LYS A 863 -16.07 9.31 -24.76
C LYS A 863 -16.56 7.88 -25.01
N ALA A 864 -17.82 7.68 -25.38
CA ALA A 864 -18.36 6.37 -25.72
C ALA A 864 -17.68 5.75 -26.95
N ILE A 865 -17.47 6.54 -28.01
CA ILE A 865 -16.74 6.10 -29.22
C ILE A 865 -15.30 5.72 -28.88
N GLN A 866 -14.60 6.56 -28.11
CA GLN A 866 -13.23 6.29 -27.68
C GLN A 866 -13.16 5.02 -26.80
N HIS A 867 -14.15 4.81 -25.94
CA HIS A 867 -14.27 3.62 -25.12
C HIS A 867 -14.45 2.37 -25.99
N LEU A 868 -15.39 2.39 -26.94
CA LEU A 868 -15.62 1.31 -27.89
C LEU A 868 -14.36 1.00 -28.71
N TYR A 869 -13.68 2.03 -29.24
CA TYR A 869 -12.41 1.90 -29.94
C TYR A 869 -11.38 1.16 -29.07
N ASN A 870 -11.17 1.61 -27.84
CA ASN A 870 -10.19 1.01 -26.94
C ASN A 870 -10.52 -0.45 -26.62
N ARG A 871 -11.80 -0.78 -26.39
CA ARG A 871 -12.26 -2.14 -26.08
C ARG A 871 -12.16 -3.09 -27.28
N CYS A 872 -12.41 -2.58 -28.49
CA CYS A 872 -12.25 -3.32 -29.73
C CYS A 872 -10.77 -3.62 -30.01
N PHE A 873 -9.91 -2.61 -30.03
CA PHE A 873 -8.59 -2.74 -30.65
C PHE A 873 -7.47 -3.06 -29.66
N ARG A 874 -7.44 -2.43 -28.48
CA ARG A 874 -6.32 -2.59 -27.53
C ARG A 874 -6.07 -4.05 -27.12
N PRO A 875 -7.08 -4.89 -26.80
CA PRO A 875 -6.80 -6.27 -26.40
C PRO A 875 -6.25 -7.17 -27.52
N GLY A 876 -6.07 -6.65 -28.75
CA GLY A 876 -5.32 -7.30 -29.82
C GLY A 876 -3.80 -7.06 -29.76
N ASP A 877 -3.33 -6.16 -28.90
CA ASP A 877 -1.91 -5.91 -28.64
C ASP A 877 -1.33 -6.96 -27.68
N TYR A 878 -1.28 -8.22 -28.13
CA TYR A 878 -0.95 -9.36 -27.29
C TYR A 878 0.43 -9.26 -26.65
N ALA A 879 1.41 -8.67 -27.34
CA ALA A 879 2.78 -8.57 -26.87
C ALA A 879 2.88 -7.76 -25.58
N SER A 880 2.26 -6.58 -25.54
CA SER A 880 2.29 -5.69 -24.38
C SER A 880 1.67 -6.34 -23.15
N TYR A 881 0.52 -7.00 -23.30
CA TYR A 881 -0.10 -7.70 -22.18
C TYR A 881 0.71 -8.91 -21.72
N LEU A 882 1.21 -9.75 -22.65
CA LEU A 882 2.05 -10.90 -22.28
C LEU A 882 3.33 -10.47 -21.55
N ALA A 883 3.92 -9.33 -21.90
CA ALA A 883 5.07 -8.78 -21.18
C ALA A 883 4.74 -8.43 -19.72
N GLU A 884 3.55 -7.91 -19.43
CA GLU A 884 3.08 -7.67 -18.05
C GLU A 884 2.90 -8.98 -17.27
N TRP A 885 2.35 -10.01 -17.91
CA TRP A 885 2.20 -11.34 -17.32
C TRP A 885 3.55 -12.01 -17.00
N LEU A 886 4.55 -11.82 -17.86
CA LEU A 886 5.91 -12.35 -17.69
C LEU A 886 6.71 -11.70 -16.55
N LYS A 887 6.26 -10.57 -15.99
CA LYS A 887 6.86 -10.00 -14.77
C LYS A 887 6.61 -10.86 -13.53
N TYR A 888 5.56 -11.69 -13.56
CA TYR A 888 5.10 -12.46 -12.40
C TYR A 888 5.16 -13.97 -12.64
N TYR A 889 4.85 -14.45 -13.85
CA TYR A 889 4.84 -15.88 -14.16
C TYR A 889 5.97 -16.27 -15.11
N GLN A 890 6.56 -17.44 -14.88
CA GLN A 890 7.59 -17.96 -15.76
C GLN A 890 7.02 -18.31 -17.14
N PRO A 891 7.80 -18.18 -18.23
CA PRO A 891 7.35 -18.59 -19.56
C PRO A 891 6.85 -20.03 -19.64
N SER A 892 7.41 -20.93 -18.82
CA SER A 892 6.99 -22.34 -18.73
C SER A 892 5.63 -22.55 -18.06
N GLN A 893 5.12 -21.57 -17.32
CA GLN A 893 3.78 -21.58 -16.72
C GLN A 893 2.72 -21.01 -17.66
N ILE A 894 3.10 -20.40 -18.78
CA ILE A 894 2.16 -19.79 -19.75
C ILE A 894 2.15 -20.64 -21.04
N LEU A 895 0.96 -21.07 -21.44
CA LEU A 895 0.71 -21.76 -22.70
C LEU A 895 -0.07 -20.84 -23.67
N PRO A 896 0.61 -20.26 -24.68
CA PRO A 896 -0.05 -19.66 -25.83
C PRO A 896 -0.71 -20.75 -26.69
N VAL A 897 -2.01 -20.62 -26.90
CA VAL A 897 -2.85 -21.50 -27.72
C VAL A 897 -3.22 -20.79 -29.02
N ASP A 898 -3.08 -21.48 -30.14
CA ASP A 898 -3.56 -21.01 -31.43
C ASP A 898 -5.08 -21.15 -31.49
N ALA A 899 -5.79 -20.03 -31.29
CA ALA A 899 -7.24 -20.01 -31.27
C ALA A 899 -7.86 -20.30 -32.64
N ASP A 900 -7.19 -19.90 -33.74
CA ASP A 900 -7.69 -20.13 -35.10
C ASP A 900 -7.48 -21.60 -35.51
N HIS A 901 -6.42 -22.26 -35.02
CA HIS A 901 -6.27 -23.72 -35.12
C HIS A 901 -7.29 -24.45 -34.24
N PHE A 902 -7.45 -24.05 -32.98
CA PHE A 902 -8.40 -24.67 -32.04
C PHE A 902 -9.84 -24.69 -32.59
N MET A 903 -10.27 -23.64 -33.29
CA MET A 903 -11.61 -23.61 -33.91
C MET A 903 -11.76 -24.60 -35.08
N ARG A 904 -10.67 -24.96 -35.76
CA ARG A 904 -10.65 -25.87 -36.93
C ARG A 904 -10.33 -27.32 -36.57
N ALA A 905 -9.50 -27.54 -35.54
CA ALA A 905 -9.04 -28.84 -35.10
C ALA A 905 -8.85 -28.85 -33.57
N PRO A 906 -9.94 -28.83 -32.78
CA PRO A 906 -9.87 -28.65 -31.34
C PRO A 906 -9.12 -29.79 -30.62
N ALA A 907 -9.13 -31.01 -31.17
CA ALA A 907 -8.48 -32.16 -30.56
C ALA A 907 -6.96 -32.00 -30.44
N ASP A 908 -6.30 -31.36 -31.40
CA ASP A 908 -4.84 -31.14 -31.40
C ASP A 908 -4.43 -30.22 -30.25
N THR A 909 -5.13 -29.08 -30.14
CA THR A 909 -4.92 -28.12 -29.06
C THR A 909 -5.21 -28.75 -27.70
N LEU A 910 -6.31 -29.51 -27.58
CA LEU A 910 -6.67 -30.15 -26.32
C LEU A 910 -5.64 -31.21 -25.90
N ARG A 911 -5.05 -31.97 -26.83
CA ARG A 911 -3.91 -32.86 -26.54
C ARG A 911 -2.74 -32.08 -25.93
N VAL A 912 -2.34 -30.97 -26.55
CA VAL A 912 -1.23 -30.13 -26.06
C VAL A 912 -1.52 -29.55 -24.68
N ILE A 913 -2.77 -29.13 -24.40
CA ILE A 913 -3.14 -28.64 -23.07
C ILE A 913 -3.02 -29.75 -22.02
N GLN A 914 -3.41 -30.99 -22.35
CA GLN A 914 -3.28 -32.12 -21.43
C GLN A 914 -1.81 -32.45 -21.11
N GLU A 915 -0.93 -32.41 -22.11
CA GLU A 915 0.52 -32.57 -21.96
C GLU A 915 1.13 -31.43 -21.13
N PHE A 916 0.74 -30.19 -21.44
CA PHE A 916 1.15 -29.01 -20.69
C PHE A 916 0.73 -29.09 -19.23
N LEU A 917 -0.42 -29.68 -18.90
CA LEU A 917 -0.91 -29.90 -17.54
C LEU A 917 -0.32 -31.15 -16.88
N ARG A 918 0.29 -32.06 -17.65
CA ARG A 918 0.78 -33.36 -17.19
C ARG A 918 -0.34 -34.20 -16.55
N LEU A 919 -1.48 -34.28 -17.26
CA LEU A 919 -2.62 -35.08 -16.79
C LEU A 919 -2.26 -36.58 -16.70
N PRO A 920 -2.90 -37.34 -15.79
CA PRO A 920 -2.57 -38.75 -15.57
C PRO A 920 -2.81 -39.64 -16.79
N PHE A 921 -3.68 -39.22 -17.70
CA PHE A 921 -3.90 -39.83 -19.00
C PHE A 921 -4.23 -38.75 -20.03
N ILE A 922 -4.13 -39.11 -21.31
CA ILE A 922 -4.49 -38.23 -22.43
C ILE A 922 -5.81 -38.74 -23.02
N LEU A 923 -6.87 -37.95 -22.89
CA LEU A 923 -8.16 -38.18 -23.52
C LEU A 923 -8.09 -37.87 -25.02
N ASN A 924 -8.54 -38.81 -25.85
CA ASN A 924 -8.67 -38.61 -27.28
C ASN A 924 -9.95 -37.83 -27.61
N TYR A 925 -9.85 -36.51 -27.72
CA TYR A 925 -10.99 -35.64 -28.00
C TYR A 925 -11.63 -35.86 -29.37
N SER A 926 -10.93 -36.46 -30.34
CA SER A 926 -11.47 -36.77 -31.66
C SER A 926 -12.62 -37.76 -31.62
N THR A 927 -12.75 -38.56 -30.56
CA THR A 927 -13.89 -39.48 -30.36
C THR A 927 -15.13 -38.81 -29.79
N TYR A 928 -15.00 -37.60 -29.24
CA TYR A 928 -16.09 -36.85 -28.62
C TYR A 928 -16.56 -35.68 -29.48
N LEU A 929 -15.68 -35.14 -30.31
CA LEU A 929 -15.94 -33.93 -31.10
C LEU A 929 -16.17 -34.25 -32.58
N GLU A 930 -17.10 -33.53 -33.19
CA GLU A 930 -17.41 -33.60 -34.61
C GLU A 930 -17.78 -32.21 -35.13
N TYR A 931 -17.38 -31.92 -36.37
CA TYR A 931 -17.70 -30.66 -37.02
C TYR A 931 -19.16 -30.65 -37.46
N ASN A 932 -19.94 -29.67 -36.97
CA ASN A 932 -21.32 -29.51 -37.37
C ASN A 932 -21.43 -28.40 -38.44
N SER A 933 -21.77 -28.77 -39.67
CA SER A 933 -21.86 -27.85 -40.82
C SER A 933 -22.93 -26.76 -40.65
N HIS A 934 -24.06 -27.07 -40.00
CA HIS A 934 -25.12 -26.10 -39.72
C HIS A 934 -24.69 -25.07 -38.67
N LYS A 935 -23.92 -25.49 -37.66
CA LYS A 935 -23.37 -24.60 -36.64
C LYS A 935 -22.16 -23.83 -37.15
N GLY A 936 -21.38 -24.43 -38.05
CA GLY A 936 -20.09 -23.92 -38.53
C GLY A 936 -18.92 -24.16 -37.56
N PHE A 937 -19.13 -24.94 -36.49
CA PHE A 937 -18.15 -25.19 -35.42
C PHE A 937 -18.24 -26.63 -34.92
N PHE A 938 -17.20 -27.06 -34.18
CA PHE A 938 -17.20 -28.36 -33.50
C PHE A 938 -18.21 -28.42 -32.36
N CYS A 939 -18.91 -29.54 -32.30
CA CYS A 939 -19.87 -29.92 -31.28
C CYS A 939 -19.53 -31.31 -30.74
N LEU A 940 -20.24 -31.75 -29.70
CA LEU A 940 -20.21 -33.14 -29.28
C LEU A 940 -20.84 -34.04 -30.34
N ARG A 941 -20.26 -35.23 -30.53
CA ARG A 941 -20.84 -36.29 -31.34
C ARG A 941 -22.18 -36.75 -30.76
N PRO A 942 -23.10 -37.25 -31.60
CA PRO A 942 -24.37 -37.83 -31.14
C PRO A 942 -24.14 -38.87 -30.04
N GLY A 943 -24.96 -38.81 -28.97
CA GLY A 943 -24.84 -39.71 -27.81
C GLY A 943 -23.89 -39.23 -26.71
N HIS A 944 -23.13 -38.15 -26.92
CA HIS A 944 -22.33 -37.51 -25.87
C HIS A 944 -23.02 -36.24 -25.34
N HIS A 945 -22.78 -35.95 -24.06
CA HIS A 945 -23.35 -34.79 -23.37
C HIS A 945 -22.25 -34.06 -22.59
N PHE A 946 -22.36 -32.73 -22.50
CA PHE A 946 -21.50 -31.98 -21.60
C PHE A 946 -21.87 -32.31 -20.15
N PRO A 947 -20.88 -32.48 -19.26
CA PRO A 947 -21.16 -32.65 -17.85
C PRO A 947 -21.98 -31.46 -17.31
N PRO A 948 -22.85 -31.67 -16.30
CA PRO A 948 -23.60 -30.59 -15.66
C PRO A 948 -22.68 -29.50 -15.13
N TRP A 949 -23.05 -28.23 -15.34
CA TRP A 949 -22.30 -27.07 -14.85
C TRP A 949 -23.27 -26.01 -14.32
N PRO A 950 -23.06 -25.48 -13.11
CA PRO A 950 -23.86 -24.36 -12.63
C PRO A 950 -23.79 -23.17 -13.61
N GLY A 951 -24.94 -22.57 -13.91
CA GLY A 951 -25.03 -21.39 -14.77
C GLY A 951 -25.02 -21.66 -16.28
N ALA A 952 -24.49 -22.80 -16.74
CA ALA A 952 -24.49 -23.14 -18.15
C ALA A 952 -25.79 -23.87 -18.56
N ARG A 953 -26.72 -23.14 -19.18
CA ARG A 953 -27.91 -23.71 -19.81
C ARG A 953 -27.56 -24.38 -21.15
N LEU A 954 -26.83 -25.49 -21.12
CA LEU A 954 -26.71 -26.41 -22.26
C LEU A 954 -27.76 -27.50 -22.07
N SER A 955 -28.94 -27.30 -22.67
CA SER A 955 -30.10 -28.18 -22.53
C SER A 955 -29.90 -29.52 -23.26
N ASN A 956 -29.15 -30.49 -22.73
CA ASN A 956 -28.81 -31.76 -23.44
C ASN A 956 -28.32 -31.60 -24.90
N GLN A 957 -27.93 -30.38 -25.30
CA GLN A 957 -27.62 -30.06 -26.69
C GLN A 957 -26.15 -30.38 -26.95
N PRO A 958 -25.82 -30.99 -28.10
CA PRO A 958 -24.45 -31.35 -28.45
C PRO A 958 -23.57 -30.13 -28.76
N CYS A 959 -24.18 -28.99 -29.13
CA CYS A 959 -23.48 -27.76 -29.52
C CYS A 959 -23.58 -26.66 -28.46
N LEU A 960 -22.62 -25.73 -28.46
CA LEU A 960 -22.70 -24.50 -27.67
C LEU A 960 -23.83 -23.59 -28.17
N GLY A 961 -24.41 -22.81 -27.25
CA GLY A 961 -25.56 -21.95 -27.51
C GLY A 961 -25.37 -20.90 -28.63
N SER A 962 -26.48 -20.29 -29.07
CA SER A 962 -26.53 -19.33 -30.19
C SER A 962 -25.62 -18.10 -30.02
N SER A 963 -25.26 -17.75 -28.79
CA SER A 963 -24.34 -16.65 -28.49
C SER A 963 -22.85 -16.95 -28.77
N LYS A 964 -22.49 -18.23 -28.99
CA LYS A 964 -21.13 -18.70 -29.24
C LYS A 964 -21.04 -19.26 -30.67
N GLY A 965 -19.99 -18.85 -31.41
CA GLY A 965 -19.80 -19.27 -32.81
C GLY A 965 -20.84 -18.64 -33.76
N ARG A 966 -20.97 -17.31 -33.73
CA ARG A 966 -21.87 -16.59 -34.65
C ARG A 966 -21.19 -16.43 -36.02
N LEU A 967 -21.96 -16.67 -37.07
CA LEU A 967 -21.61 -16.25 -38.42
C LEU A 967 -21.87 -14.75 -38.51
N TYR A 968 -20.83 -13.97 -38.81
CA TYR A 968 -20.94 -12.55 -39.11
C TYR A 968 -20.87 -12.37 -40.62
N GLN A 969 -21.49 -11.31 -41.15
CA GLN A 969 -21.20 -10.90 -42.53
C GLN A 969 -19.68 -10.80 -42.70
N HIS A 970 -19.16 -11.33 -43.81
CA HIS A 970 -17.73 -11.21 -44.09
C HIS A 970 -17.33 -9.74 -44.02
N LEU A 971 -16.19 -9.45 -43.39
CA LEU A 971 -15.57 -8.14 -43.52
C LEU A 971 -15.49 -7.85 -45.01
N ASP A 972 -16.17 -6.79 -45.44
CA ASP A 972 -16.27 -6.41 -46.84
C ASP A 972 -14.85 -6.40 -47.47
N PRO A 973 -14.59 -7.30 -48.44
CA PRO A 973 -13.26 -7.45 -49.02
C PRO A 973 -12.78 -6.19 -49.76
N ASP A 974 -13.70 -5.32 -50.20
CA ASP A 974 -13.39 -4.06 -50.89
C ASP A 974 -13.12 -2.89 -49.94
N VAL A 975 -13.14 -3.13 -48.63
CA VAL A 975 -12.96 -2.08 -47.61
C VAL A 975 -11.53 -2.09 -47.08
N GLN A 976 -10.90 -0.90 -47.03
CA GLN A 976 -9.55 -0.70 -46.49
C GLN A 976 -9.32 -1.17 -45.03
N ALA A 977 -10.35 -1.60 -44.29
CA ALA A 977 -10.27 -1.89 -42.86
C ALA A 977 -9.36 -3.08 -42.50
N PRO A 978 -9.41 -4.25 -43.18
CA PRO A 978 -8.46 -5.33 -42.92
C PRO A 978 -7.00 -4.94 -43.24
N ALA A 979 -6.77 -4.21 -44.34
CA ALA A 979 -5.43 -3.72 -44.70
C ALA A 979 -4.91 -2.68 -43.68
N LEU A 980 -5.74 -1.71 -43.31
CA LEU A 980 -5.44 -0.71 -42.27
C LEU A 980 -5.17 -1.36 -40.92
N LEU A 981 -5.95 -2.37 -40.53
CA LEU A 981 -5.77 -3.06 -39.25
C LEU A 981 -4.57 -4.02 -39.26
N THR A 982 -4.26 -4.63 -40.40
CA THR A 982 -3.02 -5.42 -40.55
C THR A 982 -1.81 -4.52 -40.36
N LYS A 983 -1.84 -3.30 -40.93
CA LYS A 983 -0.83 -2.27 -40.67
C LYS A 983 -0.84 -1.79 -39.22
N PHE A 984 -2.02 -1.60 -38.61
CA PHE A 984 -2.18 -1.19 -37.21
C PHE A 984 -1.51 -2.16 -36.24
N TYR A 985 -1.75 -3.47 -36.41
CA TYR A 985 -1.17 -4.50 -35.56
C TYR A 985 0.25 -4.92 -35.97
N ALA A 986 0.82 -4.40 -37.07
CA ALA A 986 2.11 -4.85 -37.59
C ALA A 986 3.23 -4.73 -36.55
N THR A 987 3.28 -3.61 -35.82
CA THR A 987 4.28 -3.40 -34.75
C THR A 987 4.06 -4.35 -33.58
N SER A 988 2.82 -4.47 -33.09
CA SER A 988 2.44 -5.39 -32.02
C SER A 988 2.74 -6.86 -32.37
N ASN A 989 2.45 -7.28 -33.60
CA ASN A 989 2.72 -8.62 -34.10
C ASN A 989 4.22 -8.90 -34.23
N LYS A 990 5.01 -7.92 -34.70
CA LYS A 990 6.48 -8.03 -34.68
C LYS A 990 7.02 -8.20 -33.26
N ASN A 991 6.48 -7.46 -32.30
CA ASN A 991 6.86 -7.58 -30.89
C ASN A 991 6.43 -8.95 -30.30
N LEU A 992 5.29 -9.49 -30.71
CA LEU A 992 4.85 -10.82 -30.33
C LEU A 992 5.81 -11.91 -30.85
N ILE A 993 6.26 -11.80 -32.11
CA ILE A 993 7.27 -12.71 -32.66
C ILE A 993 8.59 -12.61 -31.89
N LYS A 994 9.02 -11.40 -31.51
CA LYS A 994 10.21 -11.21 -30.66
C LYS A 994 10.07 -11.93 -29.31
N LEU A 995 8.90 -11.84 -28.67
CA LEU A 995 8.61 -12.58 -27.43
C LEU A 995 8.69 -14.10 -27.64
N PHE A 996 8.10 -14.64 -28.71
CA PHE A 996 8.20 -16.07 -29.02
C PHE A 996 9.66 -16.51 -29.29
N ARG A 997 10.48 -15.66 -29.92
CA ARG A 997 11.91 -15.93 -30.12
C ARG A 997 12.67 -15.96 -28.79
N ALA A 998 12.38 -15.03 -27.90
CA ALA A 998 12.97 -14.98 -26.55
C ALA A 998 12.59 -16.19 -25.68
N HIS A 999 11.44 -16.83 -25.97
CA HIS A 999 10.94 -17.97 -25.20
C HIS A 999 10.73 -19.23 -26.07
N PRO A 1000 11.78 -20.06 -26.29
CA PRO A 1000 11.71 -21.27 -27.12
C PRO A 1000 10.63 -22.29 -26.72
N ILE A 1001 10.24 -22.31 -25.44
CA ILE A 1001 9.15 -23.18 -24.97
C ILE A 1001 7.80 -22.83 -25.61
N TRP A 1002 7.52 -21.55 -25.86
CA TRP A 1002 6.28 -21.14 -26.53
C TRP A 1002 6.25 -21.57 -28.00
N ARG A 1003 7.38 -21.48 -28.71
CA ARG A 1003 7.48 -21.98 -30.10
C ARG A 1003 7.24 -23.47 -30.19
N ARG A 1004 7.80 -24.26 -29.26
CA ARG A 1004 7.56 -25.71 -29.20
C ARG A 1004 6.09 -26.02 -28.97
N TRP A 1005 5.44 -25.34 -28.03
CA TRP A 1005 4.01 -25.55 -27.78
C TRP A 1005 3.13 -25.11 -28.93
N TRP A 1006 3.45 -24.00 -29.59
CA TRP A 1006 2.71 -23.52 -30.75
C TRP A 1006 2.85 -24.51 -31.93
N HIS A 1007 4.06 -24.98 -32.20
CA HIS A 1007 4.34 -25.98 -33.23
C HIS A 1007 3.61 -27.30 -32.99
N ALA A 1008 3.56 -27.78 -31.75
CA ALA A 1008 2.84 -29.00 -31.41
C ALA A 1008 1.32 -28.93 -31.69
N GLN A 1009 0.76 -27.72 -31.82
CA GLN A 1009 -0.65 -27.48 -32.14
C GLN A 1009 -0.87 -27.31 -33.64
N SER A 1010 -0.11 -26.42 -34.28
CA SER A 1010 -0.41 -25.92 -35.64
C SER A 1010 0.64 -26.28 -36.71
N ASN A 1011 1.67 -27.05 -36.36
CA ASN A 1011 2.85 -27.32 -37.22
C ASN A 1011 3.54 -26.04 -37.73
N SER A 1012 3.44 -24.95 -36.98
CA SER A 1012 4.14 -23.68 -37.22
C SER A 1012 4.85 -23.23 -35.95
N GLU A 1013 6.00 -22.55 -36.04
CA GLU A 1013 6.65 -22.00 -34.82
C GLU A 1013 6.01 -20.68 -34.34
N TYR A 1014 5.21 -20.03 -35.19
CA TYR A 1014 4.64 -18.71 -34.96
C TYR A 1014 3.18 -18.62 -35.40
N PRO A 1015 2.39 -17.67 -34.88
CA PRO A 1015 1.05 -17.42 -35.41
C PRO A 1015 1.11 -17.03 -36.89
N ALA A 1016 0.38 -17.73 -37.76
CA ALA A 1016 0.46 -17.51 -39.21
C ALA A 1016 0.13 -16.05 -39.61
N TRP A 1017 -0.83 -15.43 -38.90
CA TRP A 1017 -1.23 -14.03 -39.10
C TRP A 1017 -0.26 -12.99 -38.51
N SER A 1018 0.78 -13.42 -37.78
CA SER A 1018 1.76 -12.50 -37.19
C SER A 1018 2.85 -12.08 -38.17
N HIS A 1019 3.07 -12.88 -39.23
CA HIS A 1019 3.88 -12.48 -40.37
C HIS A 1019 3.04 -11.56 -41.24
N GLY A 1020 3.45 -10.30 -41.37
CA GLY A 1020 2.84 -9.40 -42.35
C GLY A 1020 2.95 -10.06 -43.71
N SER A 1021 1.81 -10.27 -44.40
CA SER A 1021 1.80 -10.57 -45.82
C SER A 1021 2.71 -9.55 -46.51
N SER A 1022 3.82 -10.02 -47.07
CA SER A 1022 4.64 -9.26 -48.01
C SER A 1022 3.80 -8.86 -49.21
#